data_AF-A0A7V1Q0Q8-F1
#
_entry.id   AF-A0A7V1Q0Q8-F1
#
_cell.length_a   1.000
_cell.length_b   1.000
_cell.length_c   1.000
_cell.angle_alpha   90.00
_cell.angle_beta   90.00
_cell.angle_gamma   90.00
#
_symmetry.space_group_name_H-M   'P 1'
#
loop_
_entity.id
_entity.type
_entity.pdbx_description
1 polymer ?
#
loop_
_entity_poly.entity_id
_entity_poly.type
_entity_poly.pdbx_seq_one_letter_code
_entity_poly.pdbx_strand_id
1 'polypeptide(L)'
;MRSRQVCIAALLLCAGSASAQSTWVNSAGGNWNVDSNWSTPTFPNAAGDSAILPGFGSPYNVLCNINPSIDSLNISSANAQLSIENANTLRILTGAGVVNDGTIVINDTASVFNAFFVFDAAAGAVSIGGTGHVELNGGGADPGDATLRAESGASLTLLQPVVGAGRIDAQGTVDNQSTIVADVPGFALEVTGTVTQTPSASMEGSTGLVLLKNATVTGGQFLGGVEATSSSTISNVVLTGANSIRDNSTMSVASPGIQNNGLLTVNSTASVFNASLESAGSVSIVGNGTIDLNGAGADHGDAVLRSTTGNPMTVGVNQTVSGNGRIDGSNEPMTFRGLALADRPGEDLEMTGTFDFDNLGRTQSAGGIVLLRNADVTSGLLQGSTDTSGTSTLITCANSGSLRIRENSVLLLEGSLINNGSILVNSTGSVFNSILKASVDTAISGTGTITLNVIGTDVNDAQLNADAGVTLDIGAGQTVDGAGHVNATGLMNMSGDYIANVAGLDLRIEGTHVLMAGATVQGTGGGTAVFHDADVTGGTFLGGVEVSGITTMRGFTNSGSLGLRENSRLTIDGSITNADQITINTTASVFNSRIVATAPITLDNAIILNGAGSAFDAQLEADESIAGSIDLLASSTVSGNGLLNGPMDVQGALTPGVDDLSPGTIQLQQDITLHPTTTVSLDFEDSTGSVLFDKLTGTSDIVLDGTIELRLQGGYEPAIGDRFTIISANSVTGNFATTTTPIIGTHLFRVIEQSNKVEALWTCLGDVNLDGSLDASDFSAWIAAYNSGDVEVGDQNLDGTLTPADFTAWIANFNAGC
;
A
#
# COMPACT_ATOMS: atom_id res chain seq x y z
N MET A 1 -34.70 -101.38 27.10
CA MET A 1 -35.71 -101.09 28.15
C MET A 1 -36.01 -99.60 28.07
N ARG A 2 -37.25 -99.22 27.74
CA ARG A 2 -38.17 -98.48 28.63
C ARG A 2 -37.53 -97.22 29.24
N SER A 3 -37.92 -96.02 28.78
CA SER A 3 -38.92 -95.13 29.43
C SER A 3 -38.38 -94.53 30.75
N ARG A 4 -38.39 -93.23 31.02
CA ARG A 4 -39.40 -92.19 30.79
C ARG A 4 -38.83 -90.84 31.29
N GLN A 5 -39.25 -89.74 30.64
CA GLN A 5 -39.73 -88.44 31.16
C GLN A 5 -38.86 -87.60 32.13
N VAL A 6 -38.92 -86.26 32.22
CA VAL A 6 -39.56 -85.13 31.51
C VAL A 6 -38.97 -83.88 32.17
N CYS A 7 -38.73 -82.80 31.42
CA CYS A 7 -39.07 -81.45 31.87
C CYS A 7 -39.50 -80.63 30.64
N ILE A 8 -40.75 -80.17 30.70
CA ILE A 8 -41.46 -79.36 29.71
C ILE A 8 -41.14 -77.90 30.00
N ALA A 9 -40.75 -77.14 28.98
CA ALA A 9 -40.90 -75.68 28.95
C ALA A 9 -41.66 -75.35 27.66
N ALA A 10 -42.78 -74.66 27.82
CA ALA A 10 -43.72 -74.32 26.76
C ALA A 10 -43.06 -73.39 25.72
N LEU A 11 -43.01 -73.84 24.47
CA LEU A 11 -42.77 -72.98 23.32
C LEU A 11 -44.11 -72.27 23.01
N LEU A 12 -44.24 -71.01 23.44
CA LEU A 12 -45.27 -70.12 22.89
C LEU A 12 -44.93 -69.92 21.41
N LEU A 13 -45.77 -70.44 20.52
CA LEU A 13 -45.84 -70.01 19.13
C LEU A 13 -46.33 -68.56 19.12
N CYS A 14 -45.42 -67.61 18.98
CA CYS A 14 -45.76 -66.31 18.42
C CYS A 14 -46.02 -66.52 16.92
N ALA A 15 -47.29 -66.66 16.53
CA ALA A 15 -47.68 -66.43 15.16
C ALA A 15 -47.46 -64.95 14.85
N GLY A 16 -46.42 -64.63 14.08
CA GLY A 16 -46.33 -63.33 13.43
C GLY A 16 -47.45 -63.25 12.40
N SER A 17 -48.30 -62.23 12.50
CA SER A 17 -49.31 -61.92 11.49
C SER A 17 -48.60 -61.72 10.14
N ALA A 18 -48.94 -62.52 9.14
CA ALA A 18 -48.52 -62.28 7.77
C ALA A 18 -49.29 -61.07 7.21
N SER A 19 -48.58 -60.09 6.62
CA SER A 19 -49.18 -58.95 5.93
C SER A 19 -50.13 -59.41 4.82
N ALA A 20 -51.32 -58.83 4.72
CA ALA A 20 -52.25 -59.12 3.64
C ALA A 20 -51.80 -58.34 2.39
N GLN A 21 -51.20 -59.03 1.43
CA GLN A 21 -50.86 -58.45 0.13
C GLN A 21 -52.10 -58.35 -0.76
N SER A 22 -52.35 -57.17 -1.32
CA SER A 22 -53.43 -56.91 -2.27
C SER A 22 -52.88 -56.40 -3.58
N THR A 23 -53.27 -57.04 -4.68
CA THR A 23 -52.81 -56.72 -6.04
C THR A 23 -53.89 -56.00 -6.81
N TRP A 24 -53.53 -54.92 -7.49
CA TRP A 24 -54.42 -54.20 -8.39
C TRP A 24 -54.77 -55.04 -9.63
N VAL A 25 -56.05 -55.15 -9.97
CA VAL A 25 -56.56 -56.01 -11.07
C VAL A 25 -57.21 -55.24 -12.22
N ASN A 26 -57.42 -53.93 -12.09
CA ASN A 26 -58.07 -53.11 -13.11
C ASN A 26 -57.05 -52.52 -14.10
N SER A 27 -56.89 -53.16 -15.25
CA SER A 27 -55.96 -52.75 -16.32
C SER A 27 -56.29 -51.42 -17.01
N ALA A 28 -57.47 -50.84 -16.78
CA ALA A 28 -57.84 -49.53 -17.33
C ALA A 28 -57.48 -48.36 -16.38
N GLY A 29 -57.06 -48.66 -15.15
CA GLY A 29 -56.90 -47.66 -14.09
C GLY A 29 -58.21 -47.33 -13.37
N GLY A 30 -58.12 -46.51 -12.33
CA GLY A 30 -59.28 -46.08 -11.53
C GLY A 30 -58.96 -45.74 -10.09
N ASN A 31 -60.00 -45.53 -9.29
CA ASN A 31 -59.90 -45.08 -7.90
C ASN A 31 -59.45 -46.19 -6.95
N TRP A 32 -58.58 -45.82 -5.99
CA TRP A 32 -58.04 -46.70 -4.96
C TRP A 32 -59.14 -47.28 -4.06
N ASN A 33 -60.15 -46.48 -3.70
CA ASN A 33 -61.22 -46.84 -2.78
C ASN A 33 -62.34 -47.75 -3.36
N VAL A 34 -62.10 -48.36 -4.52
CA VAL A 34 -63.05 -49.28 -5.17
C VAL A 34 -62.59 -50.72 -4.96
N ASP A 35 -63.29 -51.48 -4.12
CA ASP A 35 -62.92 -52.85 -3.74
C ASP A 35 -62.71 -53.77 -4.97
N SER A 36 -63.50 -53.62 -6.03
CA SER A 36 -63.38 -54.44 -7.24
C SER A 36 -62.11 -54.18 -8.08
N ASN A 37 -61.35 -53.13 -7.76
CA ASN A 37 -60.06 -52.87 -8.39
C ASN A 37 -58.91 -53.67 -7.74
N TRP A 38 -59.16 -54.39 -6.65
CA TRP A 38 -58.16 -55.13 -5.88
C TRP A 38 -58.43 -56.64 -5.82
N SER A 39 -57.38 -57.43 -5.64
CA SER A 39 -57.47 -58.90 -5.55
C SER A 39 -58.06 -59.39 -4.22
N THR A 40 -58.09 -58.54 -3.20
CA THR A 40 -58.70 -58.80 -1.89
C THR A 40 -60.09 -58.16 -1.80
N PRO A 41 -60.98 -58.64 -0.91
CA PRO A 41 -62.33 -58.08 -0.76
C PRO A 41 -62.39 -56.63 -0.25
N THR A 42 -61.27 -56.10 0.22
CA THR A 42 -61.11 -54.72 0.70
C THR A 42 -59.87 -54.12 0.05
N PHE A 43 -59.91 -52.84 -0.31
CA PHE A 43 -58.72 -52.10 -0.72
C PHE A 43 -57.72 -51.91 0.45
N PRO A 44 -56.40 -51.82 0.19
CA PRO A 44 -55.38 -51.53 1.21
C PRO A 44 -55.59 -50.16 1.87
N ASN A 45 -55.68 -50.10 3.19
CA ASN A 45 -55.92 -48.85 3.92
C ASN A 45 -55.47 -48.84 5.40
N ALA A 46 -54.94 -49.95 5.92
CA ALA A 46 -54.54 -50.05 7.32
C ALA A 46 -53.15 -50.68 7.50
N ALA A 47 -52.57 -50.46 8.69
CA ALA A 47 -51.36 -51.15 9.11
C ALA A 47 -51.52 -52.67 8.94
N GLY A 48 -50.51 -53.32 8.36
CA GLY A 48 -50.55 -54.72 7.95
C GLY A 48 -50.86 -54.93 6.46
N ASP A 49 -51.42 -53.94 5.76
CA ASP A 49 -51.74 -54.07 4.33
C ASP A 49 -50.52 -53.77 3.44
N SER A 50 -50.36 -54.50 2.34
CA SER A 50 -49.34 -54.20 1.31
C SER A 50 -50.00 -54.08 -0.06
N ALA A 51 -49.70 -53.01 -0.80
CA ALA A 51 -50.28 -52.75 -2.12
C ALA A 51 -49.32 -53.14 -3.26
N ILE A 52 -49.80 -53.88 -4.26
CA ILE A 52 -49.03 -54.29 -5.44
C ILE A 52 -49.72 -53.76 -6.71
N LEU A 53 -49.02 -52.97 -7.49
CA LEU A 53 -49.42 -52.49 -8.82
C LEU A 53 -48.65 -53.31 -9.88
N PRO A 54 -49.30 -54.28 -10.57
CA PRO A 54 -48.64 -55.19 -11.49
C PRO A 54 -48.51 -54.61 -12.90
N GLY A 55 -47.59 -55.14 -13.72
CA GLY A 55 -47.54 -54.78 -15.13
C GLY A 55 -48.73 -55.27 -15.94
N PHE A 56 -49.42 -54.34 -16.61
CA PHE A 56 -50.31 -54.64 -17.74
C PHE A 56 -49.65 -54.25 -19.08
N GLY A 57 -50.18 -54.78 -20.17
CA GLY A 57 -49.68 -54.52 -21.54
C GLY A 57 -49.88 -53.08 -22.03
N SER A 58 -50.65 -52.26 -21.31
CA SER A 58 -50.92 -50.85 -21.60
C SER A 58 -50.71 -50.00 -20.34
N PRO A 59 -50.43 -48.68 -20.48
CA PRO A 59 -50.39 -47.76 -19.36
C PRO A 59 -51.73 -47.68 -18.60
N TYR A 60 -51.66 -47.53 -17.28
CA TYR A 60 -52.84 -47.37 -16.43
C TYR A 60 -52.51 -46.47 -15.23
N ASN A 61 -53.49 -45.67 -14.79
CA ASN A 61 -53.34 -44.76 -13.65
C ASN A 61 -54.21 -45.21 -12.47
N VAL A 62 -53.60 -45.31 -11.29
CA VAL A 62 -54.28 -45.59 -10.02
C VAL A 62 -54.42 -44.27 -9.26
N LEU A 63 -55.65 -43.83 -9.03
CA LEU A 63 -55.96 -42.60 -8.30
C LEU A 63 -56.11 -42.89 -6.81
N CYS A 64 -55.12 -42.51 -6.00
CA CYS A 64 -55.18 -42.56 -4.55
C CYS A 64 -56.06 -41.42 -4.03
N ASN A 65 -57.36 -41.68 -4.03
CA ASN A 65 -58.44 -40.74 -3.70
C ASN A 65 -58.89 -40.78 -2.23
N ILE A 66 -58.06 -41.35 -1.37
CA ILE A 66 -58.26 -41.50 0.07
C ILE A 66 -56.92 -41.29 0.79
N ASN A 67 -56.89 -41.46 2.12
CA ASN A 67 -55.69 -41.29 2.95
C ASN A 67 -55.17 -42.63 3.52
N PRO A 68 -54.65 -43.55 2.68
CA PRO A 68 -54.30 -44.88 3.14
C PRO A 68 -53.00 -44.90 3.94
N SER A 69 -52.98 -45.70 4.99
CA SER A 69 -51.77 -46.03 5.75
C SER A 69 -51.47 -47.51 5.59
N ILE A 70 -50.40 -47.85 4.87
CA ILE A 70 -50.05 -49.23 4.47
C ILE A 70 -48.61 -49.55 4.87
N ASP A 71 -48.26 -50.83 4.89
CA ASP A 71 -46.92 -51.29 5.27
C ASP A 71 -45.91 -51.18 4.11
N SER A 72 -46.32 -51.48 2.88
CA SER A 72 -45.45 -51.43 1.69
C SER A 72 -46.21 -51.18 0.39
N LEU A 73 -45.49 -50.68 -0.62
CA LEU A 73 -45.98 -50.45 -1.98
C LEU A 73 -45.01 -51.07 -2.99
N ASN A 74 -45.52 -51.85 -3.94
CA ASN A 74 -44.73 -52.43 -5.02
C ASN A 74 -45.38 -52.12 -6.38
N ILE A 75 -44.78 -51.19 -7.13
CA ILE A 75 -45.10 -50.89 -8.51
C ILE A 75 -44.06 -51.59 -9.39
N SER A 76 -44.48 -52.65 -10.08
CA SER A 76 -43.57 -53.59 -10.76
C SER A 76 -43.48 -53.40 -12.29
N SER A 77 -43.92 -52.23 -12.78
CA SER A 77 -43.93 -51.94 -14.22
C SER A 77 -43.88 -50.44 -14.52
N ALA A 78 -43.13 -50.09 -15.56
CA ALA A 78 -43.06 -48.75 -16.12
C ALA A 78 -44.39 -48.22 -16.69
N ASN A 79 -45.35 -49.11 -16.96
CA ASN A 79 -46.68 -48.72 -17.46
C ASN A 79 -47.62 -48.27 -16.33
N ALA A 80 -47.25 -48.44 -15.07
CA ALA A 80 -48.08 -48.10 -13.93
C ALA A 80 -47.80 -46.68 -13.46
N GLN A 81 -48.86 -45.87 -13.33
CA GLN A 81 -48.82 -44.59 -12.63
C GLN A 81 -49.65 -44.70 -11.34
N LEU A 82 -49.10 -44.22 -10.24
CA LEU A 82 -49.82 -43.97 -9.00
C LEU A 82 -49.93 -42.46 -8.80
N SER A 83 -51.14 -41.94 -8.86
CA SER A 83 -51.45 -40.52 -8.63
C SER A 83 -52.04 -40.34 -7.24
N ILE A 84 -51.31 -39.68 -6.33
CA ILE A 84 -51.87 -39.22 -5.06
C ILE A 84 -52.65 -37.95 -5.35
N GLU A 85 -53.98 -38.05 -5.25
CA GLU A 85 -54.87 -36.93 -5.54
C GLU A 85 -54.62 -35.78 -4.55
N ASN A 86 -54.96 -34.57 -4.99
CA ASN A 86 -54.93 -33.42 -4.12
C ASN A 86 -55.72 -33.62 -2.80
N ALA A 87 -55.27 -32.97 -1.72
CA ALA A 87 -55.86 -33.12 -0.37
C ALA A 87 -55.78 -34.55 0.24
N ASN A 88 -55.05 -35.48 -0.38
CA ASN A 88 -54.87 -36.84 0.13
C ASN A 88 -53.42 -37.16 0.54
N THR A 89 -53.27 -38.17 1.40
CA THR A 89 -52.01 -38.61 1.98
C THR A 89 -51.86 -40.13 1.85
N LEU A 90 -50.84 -40.59 1.15
CA LEU A 90 -50.39 -41.98 1.23
C LEU A 90 -49.30 -42.09 2.30
N ARG A 91 -49.50 -42.96 3.31
CA ARG A 91 -48.53 -43.18 4.39
C ARG A 91 -47.95 -44.61 4.34
N ILE A 92 -46.62 -44.72 4.38
CA ILE A 92 -45.88 -45.99 4.52
C ILE A 92 -45.42 -46.15 5.97
N LEU A 93 -45.82 -47.26 6.60
CA LEU A 93 -45.66 -47.50 8.04
C LEU A 93 -44.48 -48.41 8.42
N THR A 94 -43.91 -49.17 7.48
CA THR A 94 -42.86 -50.16 7.78
C THR A 94 -41.63 -50.03 6.89
N GLY A 95 -40.51 -50.60 7.34
CA GLY A 95 -39.25 -50.69 6.59
C GLY A 95 -39.26 -51.66 5.39
N ALA A 96 -40.41 -52.27 5.05
CA ALA A 96 -40.52 -53.15 3.88
C ALA A 96 -40.33 -52.40 2.54
N GLY A 97 -40.34 -51.04 2.57
CA GLY A 97 -39.92 -50.20 1.46
C GLY A 97 -41.00 -49.96 0.40
N VAL A 98 -40.61 -49.18 -0.59
CA VAL A 98 -41.36 -48.91 -1.82
C VAL A 98 -40.49 -49.39 -2.99
N VAL A 99 -41.00 -50.33 -3.78
CA VAL A 99 -40.43 -50.65 -5.10
C VAL A 99 -41.27 -49.89 -6.12
N ASN A 100 -40.62 -49.08 -6.94
CA ASN A 100 -41.24 -48.29 -7.99
C ASN A 100 -40.48 -48.41 -9.30
N ASP A 101 -41.01 -49.20 -10.21
CA ASP A 101 -40.56 -49.27 -11.60
C ASP A 101 -41.37 -48.36 -12.54
N GLY A 102 -42.40 -47.66 -12.01
CA GLY A 102 -43.30 -46.76 -12.74
C GLY A 102 -43.19 -45.30 -12.30
N THR A 103 -44.30 -44.56 -12.35
CA THR A 103 -44.36 -43.15 -11.92
C THR A 103 -45.25 -42.99 -10.69
N ILE A 104 -44.74 -42.33 -9.65
CA ILE A 104 -45.55 -41.86 -8.53
C ILE A 104 -45.70 -40.35 -8.67
N VAL A 105 -46.91 -39.84 -8.89
CA VAL A 105 -47.21 -38.40 -8.94
C VAL A 105 -47.88 -37.97 -7.64
N ILE A 106 -47.32 -36.93 -7.01
CA ILE A 106 -47.90 -36.31 -5.81
C ILE A 106 -48.60 -35.02 -6.24
N ASN A 107 -49.90 -34.90 -5.93
CA ASN A 107 -50.80 -33.83 -6.39
C ASN A 107 -51.05 -33.89 -7.89
N ASP A 108 -51.78 -34.92 -8.29
CA ASP A 108 -52.08 -35.30 -9.68
C ASP A 108 -52.56 -34.16 -10.61
N THR A 109 -53.31 -33.20 -10.08
CA THR A 109 -53.90 -32.09 -10.83
C THR A 109 -53.13 -30.78 -10.72
N ALA A 110 -51.99 -30.76 -10.01
CA ALA A 110 -51.27 -29.54 -9.69
C ALA A 110 -52.23 -28.51 -9.07
N SER A 111 -52.94 -28.92 -8.04
CA SER A 111 -53.88 -28.04 -7.33
C SER A 111 -53.20 -27.31 -6.17
N VAL A 112 -53.85 -26.29 -5.63
CA VAL A 112 -53.44 -25.59 -4.39
C VAL A 112 -53.73 -26.37 -3.10
N PHE A 113 -54.22 -27.61 -3.20
CA PHE A 113 -54.50 -28.45 -2.05
C PHE A 113 -53.38 -29.46 -1.86
N ASN A 114 -52.73 -29.39 -0.70
CA ASN A 114 -51.60 -30.23 -0.35
C ASN A 114 -51.90 -31.72 -0.50
N ALA A 115 -51.06 -32.42 -1.25
CA ALA A 115 -50.97 -33.87 -1.26
C ALA A 115 -49.65 -34.33 -0.63
N PHE A 116 -49.69 -35.46 0.07
CA PHE A 116 -48.53 -35.96 0.81
C PHE A 116 -48.21 -37.42 0.48
N PHE A 117 -46.94 -37.71 0.26
CA PHE A 117 -46.40 -39.06 0.35
C PHE A 117 -45.51 -39.14 1.58
N VAL A 118 -45.96 -39.87 2.60
CA VAL A 118 -45.41 -39.81 3.95
C VAL A 118 -44.77 -41.13 4.34
N PHE A 119 -43.56 -41.05 4.88
CA PHE A 119 -42.82 -42.16 5.45
C PHE A 119 -42.76 -41.97 6.97
N ASP A 120 -43.59 -42.75 7.66
CA ASP A 120 -43.76 -42.69 9.11
C ASP A 120 -43.18 -43.96 9.70
N ALA A 121 -41.89 -43.95 9.96
CA ALA A 121 -41.22 -45.09 10.52
C ALA A 121 -40.71 -44.76 11.93
N ALA A 122 -41.55 -45.05 12.92
CA ALA A 122 -41.07 -45.64 14.17
C ALA A 122 -40.36 -47.02 13.95
N ALA A 123 -40.18 -47.44 12.69
CA ALA A 123 -39.89 -48.79 12.22
C ALA A 123 -38.55 -48.96 11.44
N GLY A 124 -37.66 -47.98 11.42
CA GLY A 124 -36.33 -48.08 10.78
C GLY A 124 -36.24 -47.47 9.37
N ALA A 125 -35.16 -47.76 8.65
CA ALA A 125 -34.89 -47.18 7.33
C ALA A 125 -35.87 -47.69 6.26
N VAL A 126 -36.49 -46.78 5.51
CA VAL A 126 -37.38 -47.06 4.37
C VAL A 126 -36.69 -46.61 3.09
N SER A 127 -36.80 -47.36 2.00
CA SER A 127 -36.25 -46.95 0.70
C SER A 127 -37.34 -46.84 -0.37
N ILE A 128 -37.15 -45.93 -1.33
CA ILE A 128 -37.89 -45.90 -2.59
C ILE A 128 -36.93 -46.33 -3.70
N GLY A 129 -36.99 -47.60 -4.10
CA GLY A 129 -36.15 -48.19 -5.15
C GLY A 129 -36.92 -48.53 -6.43
N GLY A 130 -36.27 -49.23 -7.36
CA GLY A 130 -36.81 -49.56 -8.68
C GLY A 130 -36.28 -48.63 -9.78
N THR A 131 -36.76 -48.82 -11.01
CA THR A 131 -36.32 -48.06 -12.20
C THR A 131 -37.17 -46.83 -12.52
N GLY A 132 -38.16 -46.53 -11.69
CA GLY A 132 -39.12 -45.45 -11.87
C GLY A 132 -38.62 -44.08 -11.40
N HIS A 133 -39.56 -43.16 -11.17
CA HIS A 133 -39.31 -41.89 -10.49
C HIS A 133 -40.52 -41.42 -9.67
N VAL A 134 -40.27 -40.47 -8.77
CA VAL A 134 -41.30 -39.72 -8.05
C VAL A 134 -41.39 -38.32 -8.66
N GLU A 135 -42.59 -37.89 -9.02
CA GLU A 135 -42.89 -36.56 -9.55
C GLU A 135 -43.65 -35.76 -8.50
N LEU A 136 -43.08 -34.63 -8.09
CA LEU A 136 -43.76 -33.61 -7.31
C LEU A 136 -44.46 -32.67 -8.28
N ASN A 137 -45.79 -32.68 -8.26
CA ASN A 137 -46.60 -31.87 -9.17
C ASN A 137 -47.29 -30.73 -8.40
N GLY A 138 -46.49 -29.83 -7.83
CA GLY A 138 -46.95 -28.65 -7.11
C GLY A 138 -47.55 -27.62 -8.07
N GLY A 139 -48.79 -27.22 -7.82
CA GLY A 139 -49.63 -26.42 -8.72
C GLY A 139 -49.56 -24.90 -8.60
N GLY A 140 -48.90 -24.39 -7.56
CA GLY A 140 -48.97 -22.99 -7.19
C GLY A 140 -47.64 -22.42 -6.69
N ALA A 141 -47.71 -21.22 -6.11
CA ALA A 141 -46.56 -20.56 -5.51
C ALA A 141 -46.08 -21.21 -4.20
N ASP A 142 -46.84 -22.16 -3.64
CA ASP A 142 -46.48 -22.90 -2.42
C ASP A 142 -45.89 -24.28 -2.75
N PRO A 143 -44.59 -24.51 -2.50
CA PRO A 143 -43.99 -25.85 -2.66
C PRO A 143 -44.65 -26.93 -1.79
N GLY A 144 -45.42 -26.55 -0.77
CA GLY A 144 -46.17 -27.49 0.08
C GLY A 144 -47.31 -28.23 -0.62
N ASP A 145 -47.74 -27.78 -1.80
CA ASP A 145 -48.83 -28.38 -2.58
C ASP A 145 -48.55 -29.86 -2.92
N ALA A 146 -47.30 -30.23 -3.17
CA ALA A 146 -46.87 -31.61 -3.40
C ALA A 146 -45.68 -31.94 -2.50
N THR A 147 -45.89 -32.77 -1.48
CA THR A 147 -44.85 -33.02 -0.46
C THR A 147 -44.48 -34.51 -0.35
N LEU A 148 -43.20 -34.80 -0.53
CA LEU A 148 -42.57 -36.06 -0.11
C LEU A 148 -41.97 -35.87 1.29
N ARG A 149 -42.52 -36.55 2.31
CA ARG A 149 -42.17 -36.33 3.72
C ARG A 149 -41.55 -37.56 4.36
N ALA A 150 -40.40 -37.38 4.98
CA ALA A 150 -39.88 -38.28 6.01
C ALA A 150 -40.24 -37.70 7.39
N GLU A 151 -41.13 -38.38 8.11
CA GLU A 151 -41.56 -37.93 9.45
C GLU A 151 -40.39 -37.93 10.45
N SER A 152 -40.55 -37.21 11.55
CA SER A 152 -39.56 -37.19 12.64
C SER A 152 -39.21 -38.61 13.10
N GLY A 153 -37.91 -38.93 13.13
CA GLY A 153 -37.40 -40.26 13.47
C GLY A 153 -37.34 -41.27 12.32
N ALA A 154 -37.91 -40.97 11.15
CA ALA A 154 -37.80 -41.79 9.96
C ALA A 154 -36.48 -41.53 9.20
N SER A 155 -35.98 -42.56 8.52
CA SER A 155 -34.88 -42.44 7.55
C SER A 155 -35.36 -42.93 6.19
N LEU A 156 -35.41 -42.04 5.19
CA LEU A 156 -35.90 -42.31 3.83
C LEU A 156 -34.74 -42.33 2.84
N THR A 157 -34.43 -43.47 2.24
CA THR A 157 -33.43 -43.58 1.18
C THR A 157 -34.08 -43.45 -0.20
N LEU A 158 -33.62 -42.49 -0.99
CA LEU A 158 -34.04 -42.27 -2.38
C LEU A 158 -33.05 -42.94 -3.32
N LEU A 159 -33.44 -44.06 -3.94
CA LEU A 159 -32.60 -44.79 -4.90
C LEU A 159 -32.95 -44.47 -6.36
N GLN A 160 -33.91 -43.58 -6.58
CA GLN A 160 -34.42 -43.17 -7.89
C GLN A 160 -34.66 -41.65 -7.95
N PRO A 161 -34.84 -41.08 -9.15
CA PRO A 161 -35.03 -39.64 -9.29
C PRO A 161 -36.29 -39.12 -8.59
N VAL A 162 -36.17 -37.93 -8.01
CA VAL A 162 -37.31 -37.08 -7.61
C VAL A 162 -37.28 -35.84 -8.49
N VAL A 163 -38.35 -35.62 -9.25
CA VAL A 163 -38.45 -34.54 -10.25
C VAL A 163 -39.66 -33.64 -9.96
N GLY A 164 -39.76 -32.51 -10.66
CA GLY A 164 -40.91 -31.63 -10.61
C GLY A 164 -40.75 -30.40 -9.70
N ALA A 165 -41.87 -29.93 -9.17
CA ALA A 165 -41.98 -28.81 -8.23
C ALA A 165 -42.77 -29.23 -6.99
N GLY A 166 -42.29 -28.87 -5.81
CA GLY A 166 -42.91 -29.30 -4.55
C GLY A 166 -41.91 -29.27 -3.40
N ARG A 167 -42.15 -30.07 -2.35
CA ARG A 167 -41.30 -30.11 -1.15
C ARG A 167 -40.81 -31.53 -0.86
N ILE A 168 -39.50 -31.65 -0.61
CA ILE A 168 -38.92 -32.76 0.14
C ILE A 168 -38.79 -32.31 1.60
N ASP A 169 -39.65 -32.85 2.46
CA ASP A 169 -39.74 -32.48 3.88
C ASP A 169 -39.03 -33.53 4.76
N ALA A 170 -37.75 -33.31 5.05
CA ALA A 170 -36.92 -34.23 5.83
C ALA A 170 -36.97 -33.91 7.33
N GLN A 171 -38.15 -34.02 7.95
CA GLN A 171 -38.28 -33.87 9.42
C GLN A 171 -37.50 -34.95 10.17
N GLY A 172 -37.37 -36.14 9.57
CA GLY A 172 -36.37 -37.15 9.91
C GLY A 172 -35.07 -36.95 9.14
N THR A 173 -34.62 -37.97 8.41
CA THR A 173 -33.47 -37.88 7.51
C THR A 173 -33.83 -38.44 6.15
N VAL A 174 -33.43 -37.74 5.09
CA VAL A 174 -33.51 -38.25 3.71
C VAL A 174 -32.09 -38.57 3.24
N ASP A 175 -31.86 -39.79 2.77
CA ASP A 175 -30.60 -40.21 2.16
C ASP A 175 -30.76 -40.31 0.64
N ASN A 176 -30.33 -39.28 -0.08
CA ASN A 176 -30.36 -39.26 -1.53
C ASN A 176 -29.20 -40.08 -2.12
N GLN A 177 -29.54 -41.11 -2.88
CA GLN A 177 -28.57 -41.90 -3.66
C GLN A 177 -28.79 -41.76 -5.17
N SER A 178 -29.63 -40.81 -5.59
CA SER A 178 -30.01 -40.56 -6.97
C SER A 178 -30.03 -39.04 -7.26
N THR A 179 -30.90 -38.59 -8.16
CA THR A 179 -30.98 -37.19 -8.59
C THR A 179 -32.26 -36.51 -8.10
N ILE A 180 -32.15 -35.33 -7.49
CA ILE A 180 -33.26 -34.44 -7.21
C ILE A 180 -33.22 -33.32 -8.26
N VAL A 181 -34.26 -33.19 -9.07
CA VAL A 181 -34.28 -32.27 -10.22
C VAL A 181 -35.49 -31.35 -10.17
N ALA A 182 -35.26 -30.04 -10.18
CA ALA A 182 -36.31 -29.05 -10.41
C ALA A 182 -36.39 -28.72 -11.90
N ASP A 183 -37.31 -29.38 -12.61
CA ASP A 183 -37.49 -29.33 -14.07
C ASP A 183 -38.81 -28.66 -14.50
N VAL A 184 -39.42 -27.87 -13.61
CA VAL A 184 -40.63 -27.09 -13.91
C VAL A 184 -40.29 -25.59 -13.98
N PRO A 185 -40.39 -24.95 -15.15
CA PRO A 185 -40.06 -23.53 -15.31
C PRO A 185 -40.90 -22.62 -14.42
N GLY A 186 -40.24 -21.71 -13.68
CA GLY A 186 -40.89 -20.72 -12.82
C GLY A 186 -41.39 -21.26 -11.47
N PHE A 187 -41.25 -22.56 -11.23
CA PHE A 187 -41.56 -23.20 -9.95
C PHE A 187 -40.29 -23.80 -9.36
N ALA A 188 -40.38 -24.19 -8.09
CA ALA A 188 -39.24 -24.64 -7.32
C ALA A 188 -39.50 -25.95 -6.59
N LEU A 189 -38.42 -26.68 -6.34
CA LEU A 189 -38.38 -27.84 -5.46
C LEU A 189 -37.71 -27.43 -4.15
N GLU A 190 -38.48 -27.30 -3.08
CA GLU A 190 -37.99 -26.93 -1.76
C GLU A 190 -37.48 -28.17 -1.00
N VAL A 191 -36.30 -28.07 -0.42
CA VAL A 191 -35.70 -29.08 0.46
C VAL A 191 -35.59 -28.49 1.86
N THR A 192 -36.14 -29.20 2.85
CA THR A 192 -36.10 -28.83 4.26
C THR A 192 -35.54 -29.96 5.11
N GLY A 193 -34.94 -29.64 6.27
CA GLY A 193 -34.46 -30.66 7.21
C GLY A 193 -33.15 -31.33 6.78
N THR A 194 -32.90 -32.57 7.21
CA THR A 194 -31.59 -33.23 7.01
C THR A 194 -31.58 -34.14 5.79
N VAL A 195 -30.70 -33.83 4.83
CA VAL A 195 -30.44 -34.63 3.63
C VAL A 195 -28.98 -35.08 3.60
N THR A 196 -28.74 -36.39 3.54
CA THR A 196 -27.43 -36.95 3.19
C THR A 196 -27.42 -37.36 1.73
N GLN A 197 -26.26 -37.31 1.09
CA GLN A 197 -26.11 -37.69 -0.30
C GLN A 197 -24.89 -38.59 -0.48
N THR A 198 -25.03 -39.64 -1.28
CA THR A 198 -23.87 -40.39 -1.77
C THR A 198 -23.02 -39.54 -2.72
N PRO A 199 -21.74 -39.87 -2.95
CA PRO A 199 -20.89 -39.07 -3.84
C PRO A 199 -21.40 -38.93 -5.28
N SER A 200 -22.24 -39.85 -5.75
CA SER A 200 -22.86 -39.83 -7.08
C SER A 200 -24.26 -39.20 -7.11
N ALA A 201 -24.84 -38.91 -5.94
CA ALA A 201 -26.14 -38.28 -5.84
C ALA A 201 -26.04 -36.77 -6.08
N SER A 202 -27.09 -36.18 -6.65
CA SER A 202 -27.09 -34.78 -7.03
C SER A 202 -28.40 -34.05 -6.79
N MET A 203 -28.29 -32.72 -6.69
CA MET A 203 -29.39 -31.76 -6.80
C MET A 203 -29.15 -30.84 -8.01
N GLU A 204 -30.18 -30.61 -8.81
CA GLU A 204 -30.10 -29.80 -10.03
C GLU A 204 -31.37 -28.97 -10.25
N GLY A 205 -31.23 -27.65 -10.37
CA GLY A 205 -32.25 -26.79 -10.98
C GLY A 205 -32.04 -26.75 -12.48
N SER A 206 -32.77 -27.60 -13.21
CA SER A 206 -32.65 -27.71 -14.67
C SER A 206 -33.36 -26.55 -15.38
N THR A 207 -34.64 -26.38 -15.10
CA THR A 207 -35.45 -25.22 -15.57
C THR A 207 -36.15 -24.50 -14.43
N GLY A 208 -36.26 -25.13 -13.26
CA GLY A 208 -36.67 -24.51 -11.99
C GLY A 208 -35.46 -24.29 -11.06
N LEU A 209 -35.75 -24.08 -9.78
CA LEU A 209 -34.73 -23.97 -8.72
C LEU A 209 -34.94 -25.05 -7.65
N VAL A 210 -33.85 -25.58 -7.13
CA VAL A 210 -33.86 -26.32 -5.86
C VAL A 210 -33.63 -25.32 -4.73
N LEU A 211 -34.59 -25.14 -3.83
CA LEU A 211 -34.49 -24.20 -2.71
C LEU A 211 -34.10 -24.92 -1.43
N LEU A 212 -32.98 -24.52 -0.83
CA LEU A 212 -32.61 -24.98 0.52
C LEU A 212 -33.24 -24.03 1.54
N LYS A 213 -34.07 -24.58 2.43
CA LYS A 213 -34.75 -23.82 3.48
C LYS A 213 -34.70 -24.55 4.80
N ASN A 214 -33.88 -24.04 5.72
CA ASN A 214 -33.58 -24.69 6.99
C ASN A 214 -33.10 -26.13 6.76
N ALA A 215 -32.31 -26.32 5.69
CA ALA A 215 -31.82 -27.61 5.26
C ALA A 215 -30.40 -27.83 5.77
N THR A 216 -30.07 -29.08 6.07
CA THR A 216 -28.69 -29.54 6.25
C THR A 216 -28.40 -30.57 5.16
N VAL A 217 -27.49 -30.25 4.23
CA VAL A 217 -27.13 -31.15 3.13
C VAL A 217 -25.69 -31.61 3.28
N THR A 218 -25.48 -32.92 3.38
CA THR A 218 -24.13 -33.51 3.51
C THR A 218 -23.82 -34.45 2.36
N GLY A 219 -22.71 -34.24 1.65
CA GLY A 219 -22.26 -35.10 0.55
C GLY A 219 -22.86 -34.75 -0.82
N GLY A 220 -22.45 -35.49 -1.84
CA GLY A 220 -23.01 -35.41 -3.20
C GLY A 220 -22.63 -34.15 -3.97
N GLN A 221 -23.40 -33.83 -4.99
CA GLN A 221 -23.13 -32.76 -5.94
C GLN A 221 -24.30 -31.79 -6.08
N PHE A 222 -24.02 -30.50 -6.22
CA PHE A 222 -24.97 -29.55 -6.80
C PHE A 222 -24.55 -29.29 -8.24
N LEU A 223 -25.45 -29.53 -9.20
CA LEU A 223 -25.15 -29.40 -10.63
C LEU A 223 -25.46 -28.01 -11.21
N GLY A 224 -26.02 -27.13 -10.37
CA GLY A 224 -26.48 -25.79 -10.73
C GLY A 224 -27.95 -25.60 -10.35
N GLY A 225 -28.40 -24.36 -10.23
CA GLY A 225 -29.78 -24.01 -9.89
C GLY A 225 -30.19 -24.35 -8.46
N VAL A 226 -29.23 -24.52 -7.54
CA VAL A 226 -29.50 -24.69 -6.11
C VAL A 226 -29.32 -23.35 -5.39
N GLU A 227 -30.36 -22.90 -4.67
CA GLU A 227 -30.40 -21.61 -3.98
C GLU A 227 -30.74 -21.78 -2.48
N ALA A 228 -29.93 -21.24 -1.59
CA ALA A 228 -30.32 -21.11 -0.18
C ALA A 228 -31.25 -19.89 0.01
N THR A 229 -32.43 -20.12 0.59
CA THR A 229 -33.47 -19.09 0.82
C THR A 229 -33.79 -18.85 2.30
N SER A 230 -33.08 -19.55 3.19
CA SER A 230 -32.99 -19.30 4.62
C SER A 230 -31.69 -19.90 5.15
N SER A 231 -31.44 -19.78 6.47
CA SER A 231 -30.29 -20.41 7.13
C SER A 231 -30.21 -21.91 6.86
N SER A 232 -29.26 -22.32 6.02
CA SER A 232 -29.05 -23.72 5.64
C SER A 232 -27.59 -24.09 5.79
N THR A 233 -27.30 -25.36 6.05
CA THR A 233 -25.94 -25.88 6.24
C THR A 233 -25.58 -26.84 5.12
N ILE A 234 -24.36 -26.73 4.59
CA ILE A 234 -23.79 -27.69 3.65
C ILE A 234 -22.44 -28.22 4.14
N SER A 235 -22.15 -29.49 3.85
CA SER A 235 -20.85 -30.10 4.13
C SER A 235 -20.51 -31.18 3.11
N ASN A 236 -19.24 -31.28 2.73
CA ASN A 236 -18.72 -32.29 1.82
C ASN A 236 -19.46 -32.34 0.47
N VAL A 237 -20.00 -31.19 0.02
CA VAL A 237 -20.72 -31.05 -1.24
C VAL A 237 -19.77 -30.54 -2.32
N VAL A 238 -19.88 -31.11 -3.53
CA VAL A 238 -19.23 -30.60 -4.73
C VAL A 238 -20.19 -29.67 -5.46
N LEU A 239 -19.89 -28.38 -5.49
CA LEU A 239 -20.65 -27.38 -6.25
C LEU A 239 -20.10 -27.32 -7.67
N THR A 240 -20.97 -27.61 -8.63
CA THR A 240 -20.76 -27.42 -10.06
C THR A 240 -21.90 -26.57 -10.61
N GLY A 241 -21.70 -25.93 -11.76
CA GLY A 241 -22.69 -24.97 -12.29
C GLY A 241 -22.86 -23.73 -11.42
N ALA A 242 -23.96 -23.00 -11.63
CA ALA A 242 -24.27 -21.78 -10.88
C ALA A 242 -25.21 -22.09 -9.70
N ASN A 243 -24.77 -21.79 -8.48
CA ASN A 243 -25.51 -21.95 -7.24
C ASN A 243 -25.57 -20.59 -6.52
N SER A 244 -26.53 -20.39 -5.63
CA SER A 244 -26.74 -19.09 -5.00
C SER A 244 -27.15 -19.12 -3.54
N ILE A 245 -26.95 -17.98 -2.89
CA ILE A 245 -27.53 -17.61 -1.61
C ILE A 245 -28.39 -16.39 -1.86
N ARG A 246 -29.68 -16.50 -1.56
CA ARG A 246 -30.63 -15.41 -1.68
C ARG A 246 -30.36 -14.34 -0.63
N ASP A 247 -30.85 -13.13 -0.87
CA ASP A 247 -30.86 -12.09 0.14
C ASP A 247 -31.60 -12.50 1.43
N ASN A 248 -31.21 -11.90 2.56
CA ASN A 248 -31.68 -12.24 3.90
C ASN A 248 -31.51 -13.73 4.27
N SER A 249 -30.50 -14.38 3.72
CA SER A 249 -30.23 -15.82 3.92
C SER A 249 -28.76 -16.08 4.24
N THR A 250 -28.51 -17.20 4.92
CA THR A 250 -27.15 -17.65 5.27
C THR A 250 -26.94 -19.08 4.81
N MET A 251 -25.82 -19.35 4.17
CA MET A 251 -25.31 -20.69 3.94
C MET A 251 -24.12 -20.94 4.85
N SER A 252 -24.28 -21.87 5.79
CA SER A 252 -23.22 -22.29 6.70
C SER A 252 -22.47 -23.49 6.12
N VAL A 253 -21.15 -23.40 6.02
CA VAL A 253 -20.28 -24.49 5.58
C VAL A 253 -19.76 -25.22 6.82
N ALA A 254 -20.14 -26.48 6.99
CA ALA A 254 -19.66 -27.32 8.08
C ALA A 254 -18.48 -28.21 7.66
N SER A 255 -17.75 -28.74 8.64
CA SER A 255 -16.56 -29.58 8.42
C SER A 255 -16.89 -30.84 7.60
N PRO A 256 -16.04 -31.24 6.62
CA PRO A 256 -14.70 -30.73 6.31
C PRO A 256 -14.65 -29.47 5.42
N GLY A 257 -15.79 -28.99 4.92
CA GLY A 257 -15.86 -27.91 3.93
C GLY A 257 -16.56 -28.34 2.66
N ILE A 258 -16.29 -27.63 1.56
CA ILE A 258 -16.93 -27.87 0.24
C ILE A 258 -15.89 -27.80 -0.88
N GLN A 259 -16.22 -28.42 -2.01
CA GLN A 259 -15.47 -28.22 -3.25
C GLN A 259 -16.31 -27.36 -4.20
N ASN A 260 -15.93 -26.10 -4.37
CA ASN A 260 -16.53 -25.20 -5.34
C ASN A 260 -15.75 -25.25 -6.67
N ASN A 261 -16.35 -25.85 -7.69
CA ASN A 261 -15.84 -25.86 -9.07
C ASN A 261 -16.69 -25.00 -10.02
N GLY A 262 -17.73 -24.34 -9.50
CA GLY A 262 -18.69 -23.56 -10.28
C GLY A 262 -18.73 -22.10 -9.85
N LEU A 263 -19.88 -21.46 -10.05
CA LEU A 263 -20.17 -20.13 -9.52
C LEU A 263 -21.06 -20.28 -8.27
N LEU A 264 -20.66 -19.66 -7.17
CA LEU A 264 -21.50 -19.48 -5.98
C LEU A 264 -21.75 -17.99 -5.77
N THR A 265 -22.94 -17.51 -6.10
CA THR A 265 -23.30 -16.10 -5.92
C THR A 265 -23.90 -15.89 -4.53
N VAL A 266 -23.31 -14.99 -3.75
CA VAL A 266 -23.84 -14.52 -2.48
C VAL A 266 -24.64 -13.26 -2.73
N ASN A 267 -25.90 -13.23 -2.28
CA ASN A 267 -26.90 -12.21 -2.61
C ASN A 267 -27.28 -12.22 -4.11
N SER A 268 -27.93 -13.30 -4.54
CA SER A 268 -28.36 -13.49 -5.93
C SER A 268 -29.30 -12.41 -6.46
N THR A 269 -29.97 -11.66 -5.58
CA THR A 269 -30.91 -10.61 -5.96
C THR A 269 -30.28 -9.22 -6.05
N ALA A 270 -29.01 -9.07 -5.67
CA ALA A 270 -28.32 -7.78 -5.54
C ALA A 270 -29.17 -6.77 -4.72
N SER A 271 -29.81 -7.25 -3.66
CA SER A 271 -30.65 -6.42 -2.81
C SER A 271 -29.85 -5.85 -1.64
N VAL A 272 -30.37 -4.81 -1.00
CA VAL A 272 -29.80 -4.21 0.23
C VAL A 272 -29.98 -5.10 1.47
N PHE A 273 -30.49 -6.32 1.32
CA PHE A 273 -30.62 -7.27 2.41
C PHE A 273 -29.45 -8.25 2.39
N ASN A 274 -28.81 -8.39 3.53
CA ASN A 274 -27.58 -9.15 3.67
C ASN A 274 -27.77 -10.63 3.32
N ALA A 275 -26.84 -11.19 2.56
CA ALA A 275 -26.64 -12.63 2.43
C ALA A 275 -25.22 -13.00 2.87
N SER A 276 -25.05 -14.19 3.45
CA SER A 276 -23.73 -14.63 3.91
C SER A 276 -23.41 -16.10 3.63
N LEU A 277 -22.15 -16.33 3.27
CA LEU A 277 -21.50 -17.64 3.28
C LEU A 277 -20.54 -17.69 4.48
N GLU A 278 -20.78 -18.61 5.41
CA GLU A 278 -20.11 -18.58 6.71
C GLU A 278 -19.55 -19.93 7.11
N SER A 279 -18.46 -19.96 7.88
CA SER A 279 -17.98 -21.21 8.49
C SER A 279 -18.83 -21.61 9.69
N ALA A 280 -19.12 -22.91 9.82
CA ALA A 280 -19.76 -23.57 10.95
C ALA A 280 -18.90 -24.73 11.49
N GLY A 281 -17.59 -24.56 11.40
CA GLY A 281 -16.53 -25.48 11.85
C GLY A 281 -15.21 -25.05 11.23
N SER A 282 -14.13 -25.81 11.49
CA SER A 282 -12.90 -25.69 10.70
C SER A 282 -13.16 -26.25 9.29
N VAL A 283 -13.13 -25.37 8.28
CA VAL A 283 -13.55 -25.72 6.92
C VAL A 283 -12.55 -25.26 5.87
N SER A 284 -12.51 -25.99 4.76
CA SER A 284 -11.80 -25.58 3.54
C SER A 284 -12.77 -25.48 2.37
N ILE A 285 -12.75 -24.36 1.66
CA ILE A 285 -13.40 -24.19 0.36
C ILE A 285 -12.34 -24.43 -0.71
N VAL A 286 -12.38 -25.60 -1.34
CA VAL A 286 -11.42 -26.03 -2.37
C VAL A 286 -12.07 -26.07 -3.75
N GLY A 287 -11.32 -26.46 -4.79
CA GLY A 287 -11.77 -26.48 -6.18
C GLY A 287 -11.25 -25.28 -6.95
N ASN A 288 -11.81 -25.03 -8.13
CA ASN A 288 -11.39 -23.99 -9.08
C ASN A 288 -12.49 -22.98 -9.47
N GLY A 289 -13.56 -22.93 -8.68
CA GLY A 289 -14.71 -22.06 -8.90
C GLY A 289 -14.54 -20.63 -8.36
N THR A 290 -15.60 -19.87 -8.55
CA THR A 290 -15.72 -18.47 -8.11
C THR A 290 -16.81 -18.34 -7.05
N ILE A 291 -16.55 -17.56 -6.01
CA ILE A 291 -17.54 -17.03 -5.07
C ILE A 291 -17.75 -15.56 -5.46
N ASP A 292 -18.93 -15.22 -5.96
CA ASP A 292 -19.26 -13.84 -6.37
C ASP A 292 -20.04 -13.16 -5.25
N LEU A 293 -19.46 -12.12 -4.65
CA LEU A 293 -20.08 -11.31 -3.60
C LEU A 293 -20.82 -10.15 -4.25
N ASN A 294 -22.12 -10.33 -4.47
CA ASN A 294 -22.95 -9.45 -5.26
C ASN A 294 -23.71 -8.42 -4.40
N GLY A 295 -23.00 -7.40 -3.90
CA GLY A 295 -23.56 -6.36 -3.04
C GLY A 295 -24.38 -5.29 -3.78
N ALA A 296 -25.32 -4.62 -3.10
CA ALA A 296 -26.17 -3.59 -3.68
C ALA A 296 -25.55 -2.19 -3.51
N GLY A 297 -24.59 -1.86 -4.38
CA GLY A 297 -23.86 -0.60 -4.34
C GLY A 297 -22.75 -0.62 -3.29
N ALA A 298 -22.65 0.47 -2.51
CA ALA A 298 -21.49 0.74 -1.66
C ALA A 298 -21.52 0.10 -0.25
N ASP A 299 -22.61 -0.58 0.14
CA ASP A 299 -22.65 -1.34 1.40
C ASP A 299 -22.06 -2.74 1.21
N HIS A 300 -20.80 -2.92 1.62
CA HIS A 300 -20.12 -4.20 1.56
C HIS A 300 -20.77 -5.29 2.43
N GLY A 301 -21.69 -4.93 3.34
CA GLY A 301 -22.43 -5.85 4.20
C GLY A 301 -23.53 -6.66 3.50
N ASP A 302 -23.91 -6.28 2.28
CA ASP A 302 -24.99 -6.93 1.53
C ASP A 302 -24.63 -8.35 1.07
N ALA A 303 -23.35 -8.63 0.83
CA ALA A 303 -22.85 -9.94 0.42
C ALA A 303 -21.53 -10.24 1.14
N VAL A 304 -21.52 -11.26 2.01
CA VAL A 304 -20.37 -11.50 2.88
C VAL A 304 -19.88 -12.95 2.83
N LEU A 305 -18.57 -13.12 2.71
CA LEU A 305 -17.85 -14.36 3.04
C LEU A 305 -17.19 -14.20 4.41
N ARG A 306 -17.51 -15.05 5.39
CA ARG A 306 -17.07 -14.85 6.78
C ARG A 306 -16.56 -16.11 7.47
N SER A 307 -15.45 -15.98 8.22
CA SER A 307 -15.09 -16.90 9.28
C SER A 307 -15.77 -16.50 10.59
N THR A 308 -16.47 -17.43 11.24
CA THR A 308 -17.19 -17.18 12.51
C THR A 308 -16.36 -17.62 13.71
N THR A 309 -16.62 -17.07 14.91
CA THR A 309 -15.88 -17.36 16.15
C THR A 309 -15.72 -18.86 16.42
N GLY A 310 -14.48 -19.30 16.63
CA GLY A 310 -14.08 -20.70 16.81
C GLY A 310 -14.04 -21.56 15.53
N ASN A 311 -14.38 -21.00 14.37
CA ASN A 311 -14.56 -21.72 13.11
C ASN A 311 -13.66 -21.14 11.99
N PRO A 312 -12.35 -21.47 11.97
CA PRO A 312 -11.45 -20.95 10.95
C PRO A 312 -11.84 -21.46 9.55
N MET A 313 -11.66 -20.59 8.55
CA MET A 313 -11.94 -20.88 7.14
C MET A 313 -10.64 -20.83 6.32
N THR A 314 -10.45 -21.82 5.45
CA THR A 314 -9.41 -21.80 4.41
C THR A 314 -10.06 -21.64 3.03
N VAL A 315 -9.71 -20.58 2.30
CA VAL A 315 -10.05 -20.43 0.88
C VAL A 315 -8.89 -20.99 0.05
N GLY A 316 -9.16 -22.01 -0.75
CA GLY A 316 -8.14 -22.77 -1.50
C GLY A 316 -7.48 -21.98 -2.63
N VAL A 317 -6.29 -22.43 -3.05
CA VAL A 317 -5.39 -21.71 -3.98
C VAL A 317 -6.00 -21.39 -5.36
N ASN A 318 -6.92 -22.22 -5.83
CA ASN A 318 -7.55 -22.04 -7.15
C ASN A 318 -8.94 -21.39 -7.05
N GLN A 319 -9.39 -21.01 -5.85
CA GLN A 319 -10.64 -20.27 -5.70
C GLN A 319 -10.46 -18.80 -6.07
N THR A 320 -11.49 -18.23 -6.68
CA THR A 320 -11.63 -16.77 -6.83
C THR A 320 -12.77 -16.29 -5.95
N VAL A 321 -12.55 -15.22 -5.19
CA VAL A 321 -13.62 -14.45 -4.53
C VAL A 321 -13.69 -13.10 -5.23
N SER A 322 -14.81 -12.81 -5.88
CA SER A 322 -15.00 -11.60 -6.71
C SER A 322 -16.19 -10.75 -6.24
N GLY A 323 -16.43 -9.62 -6.90
CA GLY A 323 -17.58 -8.75 -6.63
C GLY A 323 -17.23 -7.48 -5.85
N ASN A 324 -18.22 -6.95 -5.14
CA ASN A 324 -18.18 -5.71 -4.36
C ASN A 324 -18.70 -5.89 -2.92
N GLY A 325 -18.68 -7.13 -2.40
CA GLY A 325 -19.05 -7.42 -1.02
C GLY A 325 -17.88 -7.37 -0.05
N ARG A 326 -18.01 -8.09 1.07
CA ARG A 326 -16.99 -8.19 2.13
C ARG A 326 -16.44 -9.60 2.28
N ILE A 327 -15.13 -9.71 2.39
CA ILE A 327 -14.41 -10.86 2.95
C ILE A 327 -14.05 -10.52 4.40
N ASP A 328 -14.59 -11.28 5.35
CA ASP A 328 -14.59 -10.94 6.77
C ASP A 328 -13.84 -12.00 7.60
N GLY A 329 -12.62 -11.65 8.00
CA GLY A 329 -11.76 -12.39 8.92
C GLY A 329 -11.68 -11.75 10.31
N SER A 330 -12.64 -10.90 10.68
CA SER A 330 -12.59 -10.11 11.93
C SER A 330 -12.91 -10.94 13.18
N ASN A 331 -13.78 -11.94 13.05
CA ASN A 331 -14.16 -12.80 14.18
C ASN A 331 -13.22 -13.98 14.39
N GLU A 332 -12.61 -14.49 13.31
CA GLU A 332 -11.57 -15.52 13.32
C GLU A 332 -10.63 -15.33 12.13
N PRO A 333 -9.31 -15.57 12.28
CA PRO A 333 -8.38 -15.51 11.17
C PRO A 333 -8.78 -16.41 9.99
N MET A 334 -8.65 -15.89 8.78
CA MET A 334 -8.91 -16.62 7.54
C MET A 334 -7.59 -16.96 6.83
N THR A 335 -7.41 -18.23 6.46
CA THR A 335 -6.32 -18.62 5.55
C THR A 335 -6.80 -18.43 4.11
N PHE A 336 -6.34 -17.38 3.43
CA PHE A 336 -6.81 -16.99 2.11
C PHE A 336 -5.74 -17.27 1.04
N ARG A 337 -5.72 -18.49 0.48
CA ARG A 337 -4.73 -18.88 -0.54
C ARG A 337 -5.16 -18.53 -1.97
N GLY A 338 -6.42 -18.14 -2.17
CA GLY A 338 -7.01 -17.87 -3.47
C GLY A 338 -6.77 -16.45 -4.00
N LEU A 339 -7.59 -16.05 -4.96
CA LEU A 339 -7.60 -14.71 -5.55
C LEU A 339 -8.77 -13.89 -5.00
N ALA A 340 -8.50 -12.70 -4.44
CA ALA A 340 -9.51 -11.66 -4.19
C ALA A 340 -9.54 -10.71 -5.40
N LEU A 341 -10.63 -10.71 -6.16
CA LEU A 341 -10.77 -10.01 -7.44
C LEU A 341 -11.84 -8.92 -7.38
N ALA A 342 -11.42 -7.65 -7.32
CA ALA A 342 -12.35 -6.53 -7.42
C ALA A 342 -12.71 -6.24 -8.89
N ASP A 343 -13.77 -6.86 -9.39
CA ASP A 343 -14.21 -6.81 -10.80
C ASP A 343 -15.40 -5.88 -11.07
N ARG A 344 -15.96 -5.25 -10.04
CA ARG A 344 -17.08 -4.30 -10.17
C ARG A 344 -16.53 -2.87 -10.38
N PRO A 345 -16.75 -2.24 -11.56
CA PRO A 345 -16.17 -0.93 -11.84
C PRO A 345 -16.59 0.16 -10.85
N GLY A 346 -15.60 0.82 -10.23
CA GLY A 346 -15.84 1.93 -9.30
C GLY A 346 -16.32 1.51 -7.91
N GLU A 347 -16.42 0.21 -7.63
CA GLU A 347 -16.81 -0.33 -6.32
C GLU A 347 -15.62 -1.04 -5.66
N ASP A 348 -15.67 -1.14 -4.33
CA ASP A 348 -14.65 -1.82 -3.54
C ASP A 348 -15.04 -3.28 -3.25
N LEU A 349 -14.07 -4.20 -3.29
CA LEU A 349 -14.15 -5.49 -2.62
C LEU A 349 -13.44 -5.35 -1.26
N GLU A 350 -14.21 -5.30 -0.17
CA GLU A 350 -13.66 -5.02 1.16
C GLU A 350 -13.12 -6.30 1.81
N MET A 351 -11.90 -6.26 2.32
CA MET A 351 -11.30 -7.27 3.20
C MET A 351 -11.09 -6.64 4.58
N THR A 352 -11.59 -7.28 5.63
CA THR A 352 -11.47 -6.79 7.02
C THR A 352 -11.12 -7.91 8.01
N GLY A 353 -10.32 -7.59 9.03
CA GLY A 353 -9.80 -8.57 9.99
C GLY A 353 -8.50 -9.24 9.56
N THR A 354 -8.23 -10.44 10.09
CA THR A 354 -6.92 -11.09 9.94
C THR A 354 -6.92 -12.12 8.81
N PHE A 355 -5.94 -12.01 7.92
CA PHE A 355 -5.74 -12.90 6.78
C PHE A 355 -4.31 -13.43 6.71
N ASP A 356 -4.18 -14.75 6.62
CA ASP A 356 -2.94 -15.41 6.25
C ASP A 356 -3.03 -15.86 4.78
N PHE A 357 -2.26 -15.25 3.90
CA PHE A 357 -2.23 -15.60 2.48
C PHE A 357 -1.33 -16.80 2.19
N ASP A 358 -0.52 -17.24 3.16
CA ASP A 358 0.34 -18.42 3.09
C ASP A 358 1.22 -18.46 1.81
N ASN A 359 1.73 -17.29 1.39
CA ASN A 359 2.55 -17.09 0.20
C ASN A 359 1.87 -17.46 -1.14
N LEU A 360 0.57 -17.75 -1.13
CA LEU A 360 -0.20 -18.18 -2.30
C LEU A 360 -1.32 -17.19 -2.66
N GLY A 361 -1.93 -16.61 -1.63
CA GLY A 361 -3.00 -15.64 -1.75
C GLY A 361 -2.58 -14.38 -2.48
N ARG A 362 -3.53 -13.79 -3.20
CA ARG A 362 -3.31 -12.53 -3.93
C ARG A 362 -4.55 -11.67 -4.03
N THR A 363 -4.33 -10.37 -4.12
CA THR A 363 -5.35 -9.39 -4.53
C THR A 363 -5.16 -9.02 -6.00
N GLN A 364 -6.24 -8.70 -6.69
CA GLN A 364 -6.22 -8.15 -8.04
C GLN A 364 -7.41 -7.21 -8.27
N SER A 365 -7.19 -6.13 -9.00
CA SER A 365 -8.27 -5.27 -9.50
C SER A 365 -8.54 -5.50 -10.98
N ALA A 366 -9.81 -5.52 -11.36
CA ALA A 366 -10.32 -5.61 -12.72
C ALA A 366 -11.47 -4.62 -12.96
N GLY A 367 -11.26 -3.35 -12.59
CA GLY A 367 -12.23 -2.27 -12.70
C GLY A 367 -12.66 -1.71 -11.34
N GLY A 368 -12.70 -2.56 -10.30
CA GLY A 368 -12.90 -2.14 -8.91
C GLY A 368 -11.58 -1.92 -8.17
N ILE A 369 -11.64 -1.84 -6.85
CA ILE A 369 -10.48 -1.75 -5.94
C ILE A 369 -10.61 -2.83 -4.86
N VAL A 370 -9.52 -3.49 -4.49
CA VAL A 370 -9.51 -4.31 -3.27
C VAL A 370 -9.21 -3.38 -2.09
N LEU A 371 -10.14 -3.27 -1.14
CA LEU A 371 -10.00 -2.41 0.04
C LEU A 371 -9.62 -3.24 1.27
N LEU A 372 -8.41 -3.08 1.77
CA LEU A 372 -7.99 -3.56 3.08
C LEU A 372 -8.46 -2.55 4.14
N ARG A 373 -9.55 -2.86 4.85
CA ARG A 373 -10.08 -2.02 5.93
C ARG A 373 -9.86 -2.68 7.28
N ASN A 374 -9.03 -2.06 8.11
CA ASN A 374 -8.65 -2.63 9.41
C ASN A 374 -8.22 -4.10 9.26
N ALA A 375 -7.37 -4.35 8.28
CA ALA A 375 -6.99 -5.70 7.90
C ALA A 375 -5.52 -5.97 8.19
N ASP A 376 -5.24 -7.14 8.76
CA ASP A 376 -3.89 -7.65 8.97
C ASP A 376 -3.63 -8.74 7.93
N VAL A 377 -2.70 -8.50 7.00
CA VAL A 377 -2.39 -9.42 5.90
C VAL A 377 -0.97 -9.94 6.06
N THR A 378 -0.84 -11.27 6.14
CA THR A 378 0.45 -11.97 6.22
C THR A 378 0.77 -12.69 4.92
N SER A 379 2.01 -12.59 4.44
CA SER A 379 2.55 -13.40 3.32
C SER A 379 1.76 -13.32 2.01
N GLY A 380 1.26 -12.13 1.67
CA GLY A 380 0.40 -11.92 0.49
C GLY A 380 1.05 -11.21 -0.68
N LEU A 381 0.57 -11.47 -1.90
CA LEU A 381 0.91 -10.71 -3.10
C LEU A 381 -0.20 -9.72 -3.46
N LEU A 382 0.11 -8.43 -3.38
CA LEU A 382 -0.81 -7.35 -3.75
C LEU A 382 -0.60 -7.00 -5.23
N GLN A 383 -1.63 -7.18 -6.05
CA GLN A 383 -1.62 -6.86 -7.49
C GLN A 383 -2.79 -5.94 -7.85
N GLY A 384 -2.66 -5.20 -8.94
CA GLY A 384 -3.65 -4.18 -9.32
C GLY A 384 -3.75 -3.05 -8.30
N SER A 385 -4.90 -2.38 -8.22
CA SER A 385 -5.19 -1.35 -7.22
C SER A 385 -5.66 -2.00 -5.92
N THR A 386 -4.87 -1.85 -4.87
CA THR A 386 -5.24 -2.24 -3.50
C THR A 386 -5.17 -1.01 -2.61
N ASP A 387 -6.24 -0.73 -1.88
CA ASP A 387 -6.32 0.40 -0.97
C ASP A 387 -6.26 -0.06 0.47
N THR A 388 -5.72 0.78 1.36
CA THR A 388 -5.80 0.58 2.80
C THR A 388 -6.59 1.69 3.46
N SER A 389 -7.47 1.36 4.41
CA SER A 389 -8.20 2.33 5.23
C SER A 389 -8.23 1.95 6.71
N GLY A 390 -8.38 2.95 7.57
CA GLY A 390 -8.28 2.76 9.02
C GLY A 390 -6.85 2.40 9.40
N THR A 391 -6.67 1.42 10.28
CA THR A 391 -5.34 0.88 10.62
C THR A 391 -5.21 -0.52 10.06
N SER A 392 -4.45 -0.69 8.99
CA SER A 392 -4.18 -2.00 8.40
C SER A 392 -2.69 -2.36 8.54
N THR A 393 -2.38 -3.65 8.55
CA THR A 393 -1.03 -4.17 8.78
C THR A 393 -0.61 -5.09 7.65
N LEU A 394 0.62 -4.95 7.15
CA LEU A 394 1.26 -5.90 6.25
C LEU A 394 2.42 -6.60 6.95
N ILE A 395 2.44 -7.93 6.88
CA ILE A 395 3.46 -8.78 7.48
C ILE A 395 4.07 -9.65 6.38
N THR A 396 5.31 -9.34 5.97
CA THR A 396 6.05 -10.12 4.96
C THR A 396 5.31 -10.22 3.61
N CYS A 397 4.85 -9.08 3.08
CA CYS A 397 4.06 -9.03 1.84
C CYS A 397 4.90 -8.60 0.63
N ALA A 398 4.34 -8.79 -0.57
CA ALA A 398 4.89 -8.25 -1.81
C ALA A 398 3.85 -7.36 -2.51
N ASN A 399 4.24 -6.15 -2.92
CA ASN A 399 3.46 -5.27 -3.78
C ASN A 399 4.02 -5.31 -5.21
N SER A 400 3.16 -5.62 -6.17
CA SER A 400 3.45 -5.54 -7.62
C SER A 400 2.46 -4.65 -8.37
N GLY A 401 1.55 -3.99 -7.64
CA GLY A 401 0.51 -3.13 -8.18
C GLY A 401 0.59 -1.71 -7.64
N SER A 402 -0.57 -1.06 -7.53
CA SER A 402 -0.74 0.25 -6.89
C SER A 402 -1.35 0.05 -5.51
N LEU A 403 -0.51 0.14 -4.49
CA LEU A 403 -0.91 0.14 -3.09
C LEU A 403 -1.18 1.59 -2.65
N ARG A 404 -2.41 1.92 -2.30
CA ARG A 404 -2.79 3.30 -1.95
C ARG A 404 -3.29 3.38 -0.51
N ILE A 405 -2.70 4.26 0.28
CA ILE A 405 -3.15 4.54 1.64
C ILE A 405 -4.16 5.67 1.56
N ARG A 406 -5.43 5.36 1.88
CA ARG A 406 -6.50 6.37 1.91
C ARG A 406 -6.23 7.40 2.99
N GLU A 407 -6.86 8.54 2.84
CA GLU A 407 -6.88 9.64 3.79
C GLU A 407 -7.23 9.17 5.21
N ASN A 408 -6.67 9.85 6.23
CA ASN A 408 -6.92 9.55 7.65
C ASN A 408 -6.66 8.07 8.01
N SER A 409 -5.66 7.44 7.39
CA SER A 409 -5.36 6.01 7.57
C SER A 409 -3.88 5.75 7.84
N VAL A 410 -3.60 4.63 8.50
CA VAL A 410 -2.26 4.15 8.82
C VAL A 410 -2.07 2.76 8.23
N LEU A 411 -0.99 2.59 7.47
CA LEU A 411 -0.49 1.28 7.07
C LEU A 411 0.74 0.94 7.92
N LEU A 412 0.60 -0.06 8.78
CA LEU A 412 1.69 -0.60 9.57
C LEU A 412 2.44 -1.66 8.77
N LEU A 413 3.77 -1.57 8.79
CA LEU A 413 4.66 -2.62 8.33
C LEU A 413 5.21 -3.35 9.55
N GLU A 414 4.73 -4.58 9.73
CA GLU A 414 5.16 -5.48 10.81
C GLU A 414 6.07 -6.63 10.30
N GLY A 415 6.60 -6.46 9.09
CA GLY A 415 7.57 -7.36 8.47
C GLY A 415 8.07 -6.77 7.16
N SER A 416 8.97 -7.49 6.48
CA SER A 416 9.55 -7.00 5.22
C SER A 416 8.49 -6.80 4.13
N LEU A 417 8.72 -5.84 3.24
CA LEU A 417 7.88 -5.58 2.08
C LEU A 417 8.74 -5.65 0.80
N ILE A 418 8.35 -6.48 -0.17
CA ILE A 418 8.92 -6.41 -1.52
C ILE A 418 8.03 -5.48 -2.34
N ASN A 419 8.47 -4.25 -2.58
CA ASN A 419 7.77 -3.28 -3.41
C ASN A 419 8.39 -3.24 -4.81
N ASN A 420 7.69 -3.83 -5.79
CA ASN A 420 8.01 -3.73 -7.22
C ASN A 420 6.96 -2.90 -7.99
N GLY A 421 5.99 -2.31 -7.27
CA GLY A 421 4.95 -1.45 -7.81
C GLY A 421 5.07 -0.03 -7.27
N SER A 422 3.94 0.64 -7.06
CA SER A 422 3.87 1.96 -6.42
C SER A 422 3.18 1.86 -5.07
N ILE A 423 3.67 2.59 -4.08
CA ILE A 423 2.95 2.90 -2.85
C ILE A 423 2.62 4.39 -2.85
N LEU A 424 1.34 4.75 -2.78
CA LEU A 424 0.89 6.14 -2.73
C LEU A 424 0.32 6.45 -1.34
N VAL A 425 0.95 7.37 -0.62
CA VAL A 425 0.50 7.81 0.70
C VAL A 425 -0.39 9.04 0.53
N ASN A 426 -1.57 9.05 1.18
CA ASN A 426 -2.63 10.06 1.00
C ASN A 426 -3.17 10.08 -0.43
N SER A 427 -3.92 9.01 -0.75
CA SER A 427 -4.26 8.67 -2.13
C SER A 427 -5.05 9.72 -2.91
N THR A 428 -5.75 10.63 -2.23
CA THR A 428 -6.51 11.72 -2.84
C THR A 428 -5.81 13.08 -2.77
N GLY A 429 -4.68 13.19 -2.06
CA GLY A 429 -4.03 14.48 -1.77
C GLY A 429 -4.96 15.37 -0.94
N SER A 430 -5.48 14.84 0.17
CA SER A 430 -6.35 15.58 1.08
C SER A 430 -5.57 16.21 2.24
N VAL A 431 -6.21 17.10 2.99
CA VAL A 431 -5.65 17.69 4.23
C VAL A 431 -5.69 16.73 5.44
N PHE A 432 -5.97 15.44 5.20
CA PHE A 432 -6.05 14.43 6.25
C PHE A 432 -4.85 13.51 6.19
N ASN A 433 -4.14 13.46 7.30
CA ASN A 433 -2.89 12.73 7.45
C ASN A 433 -3.04 11.25 7.11
N SER A 434 -2.14 10.76 6.28
CA SER A 434 -1.99 9.34 5.97
C SER A 434 -0.54 8.92 6.22
N ILE A 435 -0.35 7.74 6.78
CA ILE A 435 0.97 7.32 7.29
C ILE A 435 1.29 5.91 6.80
N LEU A 436 2.44 5.75 6.13
CA LEU A 436 3.14 4.48 6.00
C LEU A 436 4.16 4.36 7.14
N LYS A 437 4.08 3.30 7.94
CA LYS A 437 4.81 3.25 9.21
C LYS A 437 5.45 1.89 9.47
N ALA A 438 6.76 1.87 9.70
CA ALA A 438 7.45 0.70 10.24
C ALA A 438 7.32 0.68 11.77
N SER A 439 6.66 -0.35 12.31
CA SER A 439 6.49 -0.58 13.77
C SER A 439 7.44 -1.64 14.32
N VAL A 440 8.10 -2.41 13.44
CA VAL A 440 9.25 -3.28 13.76
C VAL A 440 10.34 -3.07 12.72
N ASP A 441 11.54 -3.62 12.97
CA ASP A 441 12.63 -3.63 11.99
C ASP A 441 12.14 -4.17 10.65
N THR A 442 12.16 -3.32 9.64
CA THR A 442 11.49 -3.54 8.36
C THR A 442 12.42 -3.21 7.22
N ALA A 443 12.45 -4.08 6.22
CA ALA A 443 13.09 -3.79 4.94
C ALA A 443 12.03 -3.62 3.85
N ILE A 444 12.06 -2.49 3.14
CA ILE A 444 11.35 -2.29 1.88
C ILE A 444 12.35 -2.50 0.73
N SER A 445 12.22 -3.61 0.03
CA SER A 445 13.10 -4.01 -1.07
C SER A 445 12.34 -4.03 -2.41
N GLY A 446 13.03 -4.34 -3.52
CA GLY A 446 12.44 -4.35 -4.87
C GLY A 446 12.81 -3.11 -5.66
N THR A 447 12.05 -2.83 -6.74
CA THR A 447 12.32 -1.73 -7.69
C THR A 447 11.22 -0.66 -7.76
N GLY A 448 10.34 -0.61 -6.76
CA GLY A 448 9.15 0.22 -6.74
C GLY A 448 9.35 1.62 -6.17
N THR A 449 8.27 2.41 -6.18
CA THR A 449 8.27 3.78 -5.65
C THR A 449 7.39 3.90 -4.40
N ILE A 450 7.72 4.86 -3.54
CA ILE A 450 6.91 5.34 -2.42
C ILE A 450 6.68 6.83 -2.65
N THR A 451 5.47 7.21 -3.02
CA THR A 451 5.11 8.59 -3.32
C THR A 451 4.32 9.19 -2.17
N LEU A 452 4.84 10.29 -1.61
CA LEU A 452 4.13 11.12 -0.64
C LEU A 452 3.33 12.20 -1.38
N ASN A 453 2.02 12.25 -1.13
CA ASN A 453 1.10 13.13 -1.85
C ASN A 453 0.37 14.08 -0.89
N VAL A 454 1.00 15.20 -0.58
CA VAL A 454 0.40 16.28 0.24
C VAL A 454 -0.39 17.28 -0.60
N ILE A 455 -1.25 18.07 0.05
CA ILE A 455 -1.91 19.23 -0.56
C ILE A 455 -1.54 20.52 0.18
N GLY A 456 -0.92 21.46 -0.53
CA GLY A 456 -0.37 22.66 0.09
C GLY A 456 0.88 22.34 0.91
N THR A 457 1.15 23.14 1.93
CA THR A 457 2.45 23.15 2.63
C THR A 457 2.51 22.31 3.90
N ASP A 458 1.41 21.63 4.30
CA ASP A 458 1.45 20.74 5.47
C ASP A 458 2.03 19.38 5.06
N VAL A 459 3.33 19.21 5.34
CA VAL A 459 4.06 17.97 5.09
C VAL A 459 3.47 16.76 5.83
N ASN A 460 2.66 16.97 6.87
CA ASN A 460 2.09 15.89 7.67
C ASN A 460 0.88 15.19 7.01
N ASP A 461 0.37 15.72 5.91
CA ASP A 461 -0.71 15.11 5.16
C ASP A 461 -0.32 13.72 4.60
N ALA A 462 0.97 13.51 4.29
CA ALA A 462 1.51 12.25 3.80
C ALA A 462 2.87 11.95 4.44
N GLN A 463 2.97 10.82 5.14
CA GLN A 463 4.15 10.51 5.96
C GLN A 463 4.72 9.11 5.71
N LEU A 464 6.05 9.01 5.80
CA LEU A 464 6.81 7.76 5.89
C LEU A 464 7.59 7.75 7.20
N ASN A 465 7.22 6.84 8.13
CA ASN A 465 7.71 6.87 9.50
C ASN A 465 8.45 5.60 9.89
N ALA A 466 9.55 5.77 10.63
CA ALA A 466 10.21 4.71 11.39
C ALA A 466 10.07 5.01 12.90
N ASP A 467 9.45 4.10 13.65
CA ASP A 467 9.22 4.27 15.09
C ASP A 467 10.51 4.33 15.91
N ALA A 468 10.42 4.92 17.11
CA ALA A 468 11.55 4.95 18.04
C ALA A 468 12.10 3.55 18.32
N GLY A 469 13.40 3.35 18.12
CA GLY A 469 14.07 2.06 18.30
C GLY A 469 13.86 1.05 17.16
N VAL A 470 13.18 1.44 16.08
CA VAL A 470 12.97 0.63 14.87
C VAL A 470 13.92 1.08 13.76
N THR A 471 14.45 0.12 13.01
CA THR A 471 15.19 0.37 11.77
C THR A 471 14.30 0.15 10.55
N LEU A 472 14.22 1.16 9.68
CA LEU A 472 13.62 1.04 8.35
C LEU A 472 14.70 1.05 7.27
N ASP A 473 14.90 -0.09 6.61
CA ASP A 473 15.82 -0.23 5.48
C ASP A 473 15.06 -0.02 4.15
N ILE A 474 15.42 1.04 3.42
CA ILE A 474 14.91 1.30 2.06
C ILE A 474 15.97 0.86 1.04
N GLY A 475 15.64 -0.17 0.25
CA GLY A 475 16.58 -0.83 -0.66
C GLY A 475 16.99 0.01 -1.88
N ALA A 476 18.11 -0.34 -2.50
CA ALA A 476 18.74 0.44 -3.58
C ALA A 476 17.92 0.58 -4.87
N GLY A 477 16.92 -0.26 -5.09
CA GLY A 477 15.99 -0.12 -6.22
C GLY A 477 14.76 0.74 -5.91
N GLN A 478 14.61 1.22 -4.68
CA GLN A 478 13.47 2.03 -4.27
C GLN A 478 13.70 3.51 -4.51
N THR A 479 12.61 4.23 -4.73
CA THR A 479 12.58 5.69 -4.75
C THR A 479 11.50 6.18 -3.79
N VAL A 480 11.85 7.12 -2.91
CA VAL A 480 10.89 7.89 -2.12
C VAL A 480 10.74 9.26 -2.78
N ASP A 481 9.56 9.55 -3.35
CA ASP A 481 9.32 10.79 -4.09
C ASP A 481 8.07 11.55 -3.63
N GLY A 482 7.81 12.70 -4.28
CA GLY A 482 6.67 13.56 -3.99
C GLY A 482 7.01 14.73 -3.07
N ALA A 483 6.05 15.07 -2.22
CA ALA A 483 6.19 16.04 -1.14
C ALA A 483 5.48 15.49 0.09
N GLY A 484 6.00 15.77 1.28
CA GLY A 484 5.52 15.19 2.53
C GLY A 484 6.63 15.04 3.56
N HIS A 485 6.37 14.22 4.58
CA HIS A 485 7.24 14.07 5.73
C HIS A 485 7.84 12.66 5.80
N VAL A 486 9.15 12.56 5.68
CA VAL A 486 9.92 11.36 6.00
C VAL A 486 10.48 11.54 7.41
N ASN A 487 9.93 10.81 8.38
CA ASN A 487 10.28 10.95 9.79
C ASN A 487 10.95 9.68 10.34
N ALA A 488 12.25 9.76 10.59
CA ALA A 488 13.03 8.71 11.23
C ALA A 488 13.22 9.01 12.72
N THR A 489 12.16 8.86 13.53
CA THR A 489 12.28 8.88 14.99
C THR A 489 13.14 7.71 15.50
N GLY A 490 13.09 6.56 14.80
CA GLY A 490 14.07 5.50 14.86
C GLY A 490 15.28 5.76 13.94
N LEU A 491 15.72 4.73 13.24
CA LEU A 491 16.79 4.80 12.24
C LEU A 491 16.22 4.51 10.84
N MET A 492 16.52 5.34 9.84
CA MET A 492 16.23 5.03 8.45
C MET A 492 17.52 4.85 7.65
N ASN A 493 17.74 3.63 7.13
CA ASN A 493 18.83 3.32 6.22
C ASN A 493 18.33 3.44 4.78
N MET A 494 18.75 4.47 4.06
CA MET A 494 18.39 4.67 2.66
C MET A 494 19.51 4.19 1.76
N SER A 495 19.24 3.24 0.87
CA SER A 495 20.15 2.84 -0.22
C SER A 495 19.70 3.30 -1.61
N GLY A 496 18.45 3.74 -1.73
CA GLY A 496 17.84 4.25 -2.96
C GLY A 496 17.85 5.78 -3.01
N ASP A 497 16.80 6.36 -3.58
CA ASP A 497 16.75 7.80 -3.86
C ASP A 497 15.65 8.52 -3.07
N TYR A 498 15.96 9.72 -2.58
CA TYR A 498 14.96 10.72 -2.18
C TYR A 498 14.81 11.76 -3.30
N ILE A 499 13.59 11.93 -3.84
CA ILE A 499 13.32 12.85 -4.94
C ILE A 499 12.15 13.78 -4.61
N ALA A 500 12.45 15.04 -4.33
CA ALA A 500 11.42 16.07 -4.20
C ALA A 500 11.01 16.57 -5.60
N ASN A 501 9.88 16.13 -6.14
CA ASN A 501 9.46 16.41 -7.52
C ASN A 501 8.17 17.24 -7.64
N VAL A 502 7.69 17.83 -6.53
CA VAL A 502 6.47 18.64 -6.51
C VAL A 502 6.81 20.12 -6.37
N ALA A 503 6.52 20.90 -7.40
CA ALA A 503 6.90 22.32 -7.49
C ALA A 503 6.40 23.15 -6.29
N GLY A 504 7.33 23.84 -5.63
CA GLY A 504 7.03 24.75 -4.52
C GLY A 504 6.70 24.06 -3.19
N LEU A 505 6.80 22.72 -3.12
CA LEU A 505 6.56 21.94 -1.92
C LEU A 505 7.83 21.19 -1.50
N ASP A 506 7.88 20.87 -0.21
CA ASP A 506 9.02 20.20 0.41
C ASP A 506 8.79 18.69 0.51
N LEU A 507 9.85 17.92 0.23
CA LEU A 507 10.05 16.62 0.85
C LEU A 507 10.90 16.85 2.10
N ARG A 508 10.26 16.89 3.28
CA ARG A 508 10.93 17.10 4.57
C ARG A 508 11.47 15.78 5.09
N ILE A 509 12.77 15.73 5.34
CA ILE A 509 13.52 14.60 5.86
C ILE A 509 13.98 14.95 7.28
N GLU A 510 13.49 14.24 8.28
CA GLU A 510 13.67 14.55 9.71
C GLU A 510 14.06 13.32 10.52
N GLY A 511 14.88 13.50 11.57
CA GLY A 511 15.36 12.42 12.42
C GLY A 511 16.66 11.78 11.93
N THR A 512 16.89 10.51 12.25
CA THR A 512 18.19 9.84 12.02
C THR A 512 18.21 9.07 10.70
N HIS A 513 19.06 9.51 9.76
CA HIS A 513 19.20 8.92 8.43
C HIS A 513 20.64 8.46 8.14
N VAL A 514 20.77 7.23 7.64
CA VAL A 514 22.04 6.74 7.05
C VAL A 514 21.80 6.52 5.57
N LEU A 515 22.40 7.38 4.76
CA LEU A 515 22.39 7.31 3.30
C LEU A 515 23.56 6.45 2.85
N MET A 516 23.28 5.21 2.47
CA MET A 516 24.27 4.20 2.08
C MET A 516 24.98 4.59 0.78
N ALA A 517 26.05 3.87 0.45
CA ALA A 517 26.80 4.12 -0.78
C ALA A 517 25.89 3.98 -2.02
N GLY A 518 25.80 5.06 -2.80
CA GLY A 518 24.95 5.16 -3.99
C GLY A 518 23.59 5.80 -3.74
N ALA A 519 23.19 6.04 -2.48
CA ALA A 519 21.95 6.74 -2.18
C ALA A 519 22.03 8.22 -2.58
N THR A 520 21.00 8.73 -3.25
CA THR A 520 20.95 10.11 -3.73
C THR A 520 19.80 10.92 -3.14
N VAL A 521 19.99 12.24 -3.09
CA VAL A 521 18.95 13.20 -2.68
C VAL A 521 18.90 14.31 -3.71
N GLN A 522 17.71 14.60 -4.23
CA GLN A 522 17.55 15.60 -5.28
C GLN A 522 16.19 16.31 -5.22
N GLY A 523 16.19 17.62 -5.47
CA GLY A 523 15.02 18.39 -5.88
C GLY A 523 14.93 18.47 -7.40
N THR A 524 13.75 18.22 -7.97
CA THR A 524 13.47 18.28 -9.41
C THR A 524 12.15 18.99 -9.67
N GLY A 525 11.97 19.56 -10.87
CA GLY A 525 10.70 20.19 -11.24
C GLY A 525 10.25 21.37 -10.35
N GLY A 526 11.18 21.96 -9.58
CA GLY A 526 10.90 23.03 -8.62
C GLY A 526 10.49 22.55 -7.21
N GLY A 527 10.54 21.24 -6.94
CA GLY A 527 10.43 20.71 -5.58
C GLY A 527 11.78 20.74 -4.85
N THR A 528 11.74 20.76 -3.52
CA THR A 528 12.94 20.88 -2.68
C THR A 528 13.01 19.75 -1.65
N ALA A 529 14.15 19.06 -1.59
CA ALA A 529 14.43 18.09 -0.54
C ALA A 529 15.03 18.82 0.66
N VAL A 530 14.36 18.79 1.82
CA VAL A 530 14.74 19.57 2.99
C VAL A 530 15.11 18.66 4.15
N PHE A 531 16.37 18.70 4.57
CA PHE A 531 16.75 18.14 5.86
C PHE A 531 16.32 19.09 6.97
N HIS A 532 15.46 18.63 7.87
CA HIS A 532 14.94 19.41 8.98
C HIS A 532 15.22 18.70 10.29
N ASP A 533 15.92 19.35 11.22
CA ASP A 533 16.24 18.76 12.53
C ASP A 533 16.79 17.32 12.43
N ALA A 534 17.63 17.08 11.41
CA ALA A 534 18.06 15.74 11.03
C ALA A 534 19.48 15.40 11.51
N ASP A 535 19.77 14.12 11.68
CA ASP A 535 21.11 13.57 11.86
C ASP A 535 21.42 12.62 10.71
N VAL A 536 22.31 13.04 9.80
CA VAL A 536 22.53 12.38 8.51
C VAL A 536 23.96 11.89 8.37
N THR A 537 24.12 10.65 7.92
CA THR A 537 25.43 10.09 7.54
C THR A 537 25.40 9.63 6.09
N GLY A 538 26.36 10.05 5.27
CA GLY A 538 26.56 9.59 3.90
C GLY A 538 25.71 10.32 2.84
N GLY A 539 25.61 9.71 1.65
CA GLY A 539 24.76 10.16 0.56
C GLY A 539 25.42 11.12 -0.43
N THR A 540 24.78 11.27 -1.60
CA THR A 540 25.16 12.22 -2.65
C THR A 540 23.99 13.16 -2.95
N PHE A 541 24.22 14.47 -2.89
CA PHE A 541 23.20 15.49 -3.13
C PHE A 541 23.35 16.05 -4.55
N LEU A 542 22.30 15.95 -5.36
CA LEU A 542 22.36 16.26 -6.80
C LEU A 542 21.75 17.63 -7.16
N GLY A 543 21.47 18.47 -6.14
CA GLY A 543 20.86 19.79 -6.28
C GLY A 543 19.41 19.85 -5.84
N GLY A 544 18.90 21.07 -5.60
CA GLY A 544 17.58 21.28 -4.99
C GLY A 544 17.46 20.73 -3.57
N VAL A 545 18.58 20.72 -2.83
CA VAL A 545 18.64 20.22 -1.44
C VAL A 545 18.84 21.41 -0.51
N GLU A 546 18.07 21.46 0.57
CA GLU A 546 18.17 22.51 1.58
C GLU A 546 18.23 21.94 2.99
N VAL A 547 18.77 22.74 3.91
CA VAL A 547 18.77 22.47 5.35
C VAL A 547 17.88 23.50 6.04
N SER A 548 17.08 23.02 6.99
CA SER A 548 16.32 23.85 7.92
C SER A 548 16.47 23.36 9.36
N GLY A 549 16.24 24.24 10.33
CA GLY A 549 16.38 23.89 11.74
C GLY A 549 17.83 23.57 12.12
N ILE A 550 18.04 22.56 12.97
CA ILE A 550 19.36 22.14 13.45
C ILE A 550 19.68 20.75 12.91
N THR A 551 20.45 20.70 11.83
CA THR A 551 20.85 19.45 11.19
C THR A 551 22.34 19.17 11.41
N THR A 552 22.68 17.90 11.60
CA THR A 552 24.08 17.42 11.62
C THR A 552 24.31 16.48 10.45
N MET A 553 25.43 16.63 9.74
CA MET A 553 25.79 15.79 8.61
C MET A 553 27.24 15.32 8.67
N ARG A 554 27.49 14.10 8.16
CA ARG A 554 28.82 13.49 8.13
C ARG A 554 29.00 12.64 6.88
N GLY A 555 30.17 12.69 6.24
CA GLY A 555 30.55 11.76 5.19
C GLY A 555 29.75 11.88 3.88
N PHE A 556 29.22 13.06 3.57
CA PHE A 556 28.35 13.27 2.40
C PHE A 556 29.10 13.95 1.25
N THR A 557 28.56 13.78 0.04
CA THR A 557 29.04 14.49 -1.17
C THR A 557 27.96 15.46 -1.65
N ASN A 558 28.31 16.74 -1.76
CA ASN A 558 27.49 17.71 -2.46
C ASN A 558 27.92 17.78 -3.93
N SER A 559 27.02 17.50 -4.87
CA SER A 559 27.25 17.54 -6.33
C SER A 559 26.21 18.39 -7.06
N GLY A 560 25.51 19.25 -6.33
CA GLY A 560 24.57 20.24 -6.84
C GLY A 560 24.40 21.38 -5.85
N SER A 561 23.39 22.24 -6.05
CA SER A 561 23.12 23.33 -5.10
C SER A 561 22.66 22.80 -3.74
N LEU A 562 23.41 23.11 -2.67
CA LEU A 562 23.03 22.89 -1.28
C LEU A 562 22.74 24.23 -0.59
N GLY A 563 21.51 24.41 -0.11
CA GLY A 563 21.10 25.62 0.59
C GLY A 563 20.95 25.45 2.10
N LEU A 564 21.16 26.50 2.86
CA LEU A 564 20.68 26.62 4.24
C LEU A 564 19.63 27.71 4.29
N ARG A 565 18.41 27.37 4.70
CA ARG A 565 17.32 28.33 4.92
C ARG A 565 17.66 29.27 6.08
N GLU A 566 16.89 30.35 6.18
CA GLU A 566 16.97 31.28 7.31
C GLU A 566 16.88 30.57 8.67
N ASN A 567 17.52 31.14 9.68
CA ASN A 567 17.49 30.62 11.05
C ASN A 567 17.92 29.14 11.18
N SER A 568 18.81 28.68 10.30
CA SER A 568 19.21 27.26 10.23
C SER A 568 20.67 27.06 10.57
N ARG A 569 20.97 25.91 11.18
CA ARG A 569 22.33 25.46 11.50
C ARG A 569 22.59 24.12 10.86
N LEU A 570 23.64 24.06 10.04
CA LEU A 570 24.25 22.80 9.61
C LEU A 570 25.53 22.57 10.40
N THR A 571 25.58 21.49 11.18
CA THR A 571 26.80 21.02 11.82
C THR A 571 27.45 19.97 10.94
N ILE A 572 28.71 20.16 10.54
CA ILE A 572 29.47 19.17 9.77
C ILE A 572 30.45 18.50 10.74
N ASP A 573 30.17 17.23 11.05
CA ASP A 573 30.88 16.45 12.07
C ASP A 573 31.65 15.27 11.44
N GLY A 574 32.41 15.58 10.39
CA GLY A 574 33.15 14.60 9.60
C GLY A 574 33.49 15.15 8.22
N SER A 575 33.90 14.28 7.30
CA SER A 575 34.26 14.72 5.94
C SER A 575 33.04 15.19 5.13
N ILE A 576 33.24 16.23 4.32
CA ILE A 576 32.37 16.65 3.22
C ILE A 576 33.20 16.65 1.92
N THR A 577 32.60 16.26 0.79
CA THR A 577 33.14 16.58 -0.54
C THR A 577 32.21 17.59 -1.21
N ASN A 578 32.64 18.83 -1.38
CA ASN A 578 31.84 19.86 -2.04
C ASN A 578 32.23 20.01 -3.52
N ALA A 579 31.48 19.39 -4.43
CA ALA A 579 31.73 19.44 -5.87
C ALA A 579 30.90 20.52 -6.60
N ASP A 580 30.10 21.30 -5.88
CA ASP A 580 29.24 22.36 -6.43
C ASP A 580 28.97 23.44 -5.36
N GLN A 581 27.93 24.25 -5.52
CA GLN A 581 27.64 25.42 -4.70
C GLN A 581 26.99 25.08 -3.34
N ILE A 582 27.44 25.77 -2.30
CA ILE A 582 26.76 25.89 -1.00
C ILE A 582 26.31 27.34 -0.80
N THR A 583 25.04 27.56 -0.46
CA THR A 583 24.49 28.89 -0.16
C THR A 583 23.99 28.94 1.28
N ILE A 584 24.57 29.81 2.10
CA ILE A 584 24.14 30.05 3.48
C ILE A 584 23.16 31.21 3.50
N ASN A 585 21.98 31.02 4.13
CA ASN A 585 20.87 31.98 4.17
C ASN A 585 20.22 32.18 2.79
N THR A 586 19.63 31.12 2.23
CA THR A 586 19.08 31.10 0.86
C THR A 586 18.04 32.19 0.58
N THR A 587 17.34 32.67 1.60
CA THR A 587 16.33 33.73 1.48
C THR A 587 16.88 35.15 1.61
N ALA A 588 18.19 35.34 1.82
CA ALA A 588 18.79 36.63 2.12
C ALA A 588 18.04 37.35 3.26
N SER A 589 17.77 36.61 4.34
CA SER A 589 17.03 37.15 5.49
C SER A 589 17.96 37.80 6.50
N VAL A 590 17.39 38.54 7.46
CA VAL A 590 18.12 39.04 8.64
C VAL A 590 18.28 37.99 9.75
N PHE A 591 17.86 36.75 9.50
CA PHE A 591 17.95 35.67 10.47
C PHE A 591 19.19 34.83 10.22
N ASN A 592 19.98 34.68 11.27
CA ASN A 592 21.27 34.01 11.23
C ASN A 592 21.15 32.56 10.75
N SER A 593 21.88 32.25 9.70
CA SER A 593 22.10 30.89 9.22
C SER A 593 23.58 30.59 9.24
N ARG A 594 23.94 29.37 9.61
CA ARG A 594 25.36 29.02 9.77
C ARG A 594 25.70 27.58 9.46
N ILE A 595 26.90 27.40 8.93
CA ILE A 595 27.61 26.12 8.90
C ILE A 595 28.61 26.13 10.04
N VAL A 596 28.69 25.03 10.79
CA VAL A 596 29.68 24.85 11.86
C VAL A 596 30.43 23.54 11.64
N ALA A 597 31.72 23.63 11.34
CA ALA A 597 32.63 22.49 11.27
C ALA A 597 33.08 22.11 12.68
N THR A 598 32.76 20.88 13.12
CA THR A 598 33.19 20.34 14.43
C THR A 598 34.38 19.39 14.32
N ALA A 599 34.87 19.18 13.11
CA ALA A 599 36.09 18.46 12.77
C ALA A 599 36.76 19.17 11.57
N PRO A 600 38.05 18.90 11.27
CA PRO A 600 38.68 19.42 10.06
C PRO A 600 37.89 19.03 8.81
N ILE A 601 37.44 20.03 8.04
CA ILE A 601 36.73 19.83 6.79
C ILE A 601 37.44 20.52 5.64
N THR A 602 37.27 19.96 4.45
CA THR A 602 37.77 20.54 3.22
C THR A 602 36.58 20.98 2.37
N LEU A 603 36.59 22.23 1.95
CA LEU A 603 35.56 22.79 1.07
C LEU A 603 36.21 23.19 -0.26
N ASP A 604 35.46 22.97 -1.32
CA ASP A 604 35.85 23.25 -2.70
C ASP A 604 34.67 23.95 -3.41
N ASN A 605 34.88 24.50 -4.60
CA ASN A 605 33.86 25.22 -5.38
C ASN A 605 33.20 26.39 -4.63
N ALA A 606 32.00 26.80 -5.04
CA ALA A 606 31.38 28.04 -4.56
C ALA A 606 30.76 27.89 -3.16
N ILE A 607 31.05 28.86 -2.29
CA ILE A 607 30.38 29.09 -1.01
C ILE A 607 29.84 30.52 -1.02
N ILE A 608 28.52 30.68 -0.96
CA ILE A 608 27.86 31.97 -0.94
C ILE A 608 27.37 32.29 0.47
N LEU A 609 27.88 33.38 1.02
CA LEU A 609 27.39 34.00 2.24
C LEU A 609 26.30 35.02 1.87
N ASN A 610 25.03 34.64 1.95
CA ASN A 610 23.94 35.49 1.50
C ASN A 610 23.33 36.33 2.64
N GLY A 611 24.15 37.14 3.30
CA GLY A 611 23.69 38.04 4.38
C GLY A 611 23.02 39.31 3.86
N ALA A 612 21.97 39.80 4.56
CA ALA A 612 21.14 40.91 4.09
C ALA A 612 21.14 42.17 4.98
N GLY A 613 21.55 42.05 6.24
CA GLY A 613 21.63 43.16 7.19
C GLY A 613 22.91 43.17 8.02
N SER A 614 23.45 42.00 8.38
CA SER A 614 24.70 41.89 9.12
C SER A 614 25.55 40.71 8.66
N ALA A 615 26.84 40.72 8.99
CA ALA A 615 27.73 39.58 8.75
C ALA A 615 27.27 38.31 9.50
N PHE A 616 26.47 38.43 10.56
CA PHE A 616 25.94 37.29 11.31
C PHE A 616 24.78 36.58 10.60
N ASP A 617 24.23 37.16 9.54
CA ASP A 617 23.08 36.59 8.85
C ASP A 617 23.48 35.32 8.08
N ALA A 618 24.73 35.26 7.60
CA ALA A 618 25.32 34.09 6.95
C ALA A 618 26.74 33.84 7.50
N GLN A 619 26.94 32.70 8.17
CA GLN A 619 28.20 32.41 8.87
C GLN A 619 28.79 31.06 8.44
N LEU A 620 30.09 31.06 8.18
CA LEU A 620 30.88 29.85 8.07
C LEU A 620 31.81 29.78 9.28
N GLU A 621 31.59 28.79 10.14
CA GLU A 621 32.26 28.67 11.43
C GLU A 621 33.08 27.38 11.52
N ALA A 622 34.23 27.43 12.18
CA ALA A 622 34.93 26.24 12.67
C ALA A 622 35.02 26.29 14.20
N ASP A 623 34.61 25.22 14.87
CA ASP A 623 34.57 25.14 16.33
C ASP A 623 35.94 24.76 16.89
N GLU A 624 36.76 25.76 17.21
CA GLU A 624 38.10 25.57 17.78
C GLU A 624 38.09 24.84 19.13
N SER A 625 36.99 24.91 19.89
CA SER A 625 36.92 24.29 21.21
C SER A 625 37.04 22.76 21.15
N ILE A 626 36.85 22.20 19.96
CA ILE A 626 36.91 20.77 19.63
C ILE A 626 37.77 20.48 18.40
N ALA A 627 38.71 21.38 18.06
CA ALA A 627 39.64 21.24 16.93
C ALA A 627 38.99 21.20 15.53
N GLY A 628 37.88 21.92 15.32
CA GLY A 628 37.38 22.22 13.98
C GLY A 628 38.35 23.14 13.22
N SER A 629 38.52 22.89 11.92
CA SER A 629 39.21 23.78 10.98
C SER A 629 38.57 23.67 9.59
N ILE A 630 38.70 24.71 8.76
CA ILE A 630 38.18 24.71 7.39
C ILE A 630 39.31 25.00 6.42
N ASP A 631 39.56 24.05 5.53
CA ASP A 631 40.49 24.20 4.42
C ASP A 631 39.69 24.53 3.15
N LEU A 632 39.86 25.74 2.64
CA LEU A 632 39.23 26.20 1.39
C LEU A 632 40.20 25.95 0.24
N LEU A 633 39.94 24.95 -0.61
CA LEU A 633 40.84 24.53 -1.68
C LEU A 633 41.03 25.60 -2.77
N ALA A 634 42.06 25.44 -3.60
CA ALA A 634 42.38 26.39 -4.67
C ALA A 634 41.25 26.65 -5.68
N SER A 635 40.32 25.69 -5.86
CA SER A 635 39.13 25.84 -6.69
C SER A 635 37.91 26.36 -5.94
N SER A 636 38.03 26.63 -4.64
CA SER A 636 36.95 27.25 -3.85
C SER A 636 36.82 28.74 -4.13
N THR A 637 35.61 29.26 -3.96
CA THR A 637 35.32 30.70 -3.98
C THR A 637 34.33 31.01 -2.88
N VAL A 638 34.73 31.82 -1.90
CA VAL A 638 33.83 32.36 -0.88
C VAL A 638 33.39 33.74 -1.32
N SER A 639 32.09 33.90 -1.53
CA SER A 639 31.48 35.16 -1.99
C SER A 639 30.38 35.64 -1.05
N GLY A 640 29.93 36.87 -1.25
CA GLY A 640 28.77 37.43 -0.56
C GLY A 640 29.10 38.31 0.65
N ASN A 641 28.12 38.43 1.53
CA ASN A 641 28.18 39.17 2.78
C ASN A 641 28.00 38.20 3.94
N GLY A 642 28.97 38.14 4.84
CA GLY A 642 28.86 37.21 5.96
C GLY A 642 30.08 37.18 6.87
N LEU A 643 30.11 36.16 7.71
CA LEU A 643 31.13 35.96 8.73
C LEU A 643 31.94 34.70 8.45
N LEU A 644 33.26 34.84 8.50
CA LEU A 644 34.21 33.76 8.65
C LEU A 644 34.71 33.74 10.09
N ASN A 645 34.42 32.66 10.81
CA ASN A 645 34.69 32.56 12.25
C ASN A 645 35.27 31.19 12.59
N GLY A 646 36.59 31.07 12.53
CA GLY A 646 37.31 29.82 12.78
C GLY A 646 38.71 29.89 12.20
N PRO A 647 39.59 28.93 12.53
CA PRO A 647 40.87 28.78 11.87
C PRO A 647 40.59 28.31 10.45
N MET A 648 40.97 29.14 9.48
CA MET A 648 40.76 28.87 8.06
C MET A 648 42.04 29.01 7.27
N ASP A 649 42.37 27.97 6.51
CA ASP A 649 43.42 27.98 5.51
C ASP A 649 42.78 28.18 4.14
N VAL A 650 42.99 29.36 3.56
CA VAL A 650 42.36 29.77 2.31
C VAL A 650 43.36 29.60 1.18
N GLN A 651 43.09 28.70 0.24
CA GLN A 651 43.85 28.54 -1.01
C GLN A 651 43.09 29.07 -2.23
N GLY A 652 41.76 29.19 -2.12
CA GLY A 652 40.87 29.66 -3.18
C GLY A 652 40.64 31.17 -3.19
N ALA A 653 39.53 31.60 -3.77
CA ALA A 653 39.18 33.01 -3.90
C ALA A 653 38.29 33.52 -2.74
N LEU A 654 38.53 34.76 -2.31
CA LEU A 654 37.63 35.54 -1.46
C LEU A 654 37.12 36.73 -2.26
N THR A 655 35.81 36.79 -2.49
CA THR A 655 35.16 37.80 -3.34
C THR A 655 33.95 38.38 -2.59
N PRO A 656 34.14 39.31 -1.64
CA PRO A 656 33.02 39.96 -0.96
C PRO A 656 32.01 40.51 -1.98
N GLY A 657 30.72 40.48 -1.64
CA GLY A 657 29.65 40.84 -2.57
C GLY A 657 28.92 39.63 -3.15
N VAL A 658 27.60 39.74 -3.28
CA VAL A 658 26.73 38.63 -3.71
C VAL A 658 26.82 38.33 -5.21
N ASP A 659 27.41 39.24 -5.97
CA ASP A 659 27.80 39.07 -7.37
C ASP A 659 29.12 39.82 -7.61
N ASP A 660 29.78 39.56 -8.74
CA ASP A 660 31.05 40.17 -9.16
C ASP A 660 30.99 41.70 -9.40
N LEU A 661 29.86 42.35 -9.08
CA LEU A 661 29.61 43.75 -9.40
C LEU A 661 29.14 44.56 -8.18
N SER A 662 28.73 43.90 -7.09
CA SER A 662 28.10 44.56 -5.94
C SER A 662 29.03 44.57 -4.73
N PRO A 663 29.47 45.75 -4.27
CA PRO A 663 30.30 45.85 -3.08
C PRO A 663 29.71 45.16 -1.84
N GLY A 664 30.52 44.36 -1.15
CA GLY A 664 30.14 43.59 0.02
C GLY A 664 31.20 43.58 1.13
N THR A 665 30.89 42.87 2.20
CA THR A 665 31.78 42.75 3.35
C THR A 665 31.79 41.33 3.87
N ILE A 666 32.98 40.74 3.93
CA ILE A 666 33.23 39.51 4.67
C ILE A 666 33.92 39.89 5.98
N GLN A 667 33.31 39.51 7.10
CA GLN A 667 33.85 39.75 8.43
C GLN A 667 34.71 38.58 8.88
N LEU A 668 35.87 38.86 9.49
CA LEU A 668 36.81 37.90 10.04
C LEU A 668 36.77 38.00 11.57
N GLN A 669 36.47 36.91 12.26
CA GLN A 669 36.38 36.90 13.74
C GLN A 669 37.48 36.07 14.41
N GLN A 670 38.08 35.14 13.69
CA GLN A 670 39.27 34.39 14.13
C GLN A 670 40.32 34.35 13.02
N ASP A 671 41.47 33.76 13.32
CA ASP A 671 42.67 33.87 12.50
C ASP A 671 42.49 33.20 11.14
N ILE A 672 42.94 33.89 10.09
CA ILE A 672 42.87 33.40 8.70
C ILE A 672 44.26 33.42 8.07
N THR A 673 44.61 32.32 7.39
CA THR A 673 45.85 32.20 6.62
C THR A 673 45.52 32.18 5.13
N LEU A 674 46.08 33.12 4.38
CA LEU A 674 46.06 33.09 2.91
C LEU A 674 47.29 32.33 2.40
N HIS A 675 47.16 31.65 1.27
CA HIS A 675 48.19 30.85 0.61
C HIS A 675 48.61 31.44 -0.74
N PRO A 676 49.71 30.96 -1.37
CA PRO A 676 50.17 31.49 -2.65
C PRO A 676 49.17 31.41 -3.80
N THR A 677 48.18 30.52 -3.73
CA THR A 677 47.13 30.38 -4.74
C THR A 677 45.90 31.24 -4.47
N THR A 678 45.82 31.86 -3.29
CA THR A 678 44.67 32.66 -2.88
C THR A 678 44.52 33.88 -3.77
N THR A 679 43.28 34.21 -4.10
CA THR A 679 42.95 35.47 -4.76
C THR A 679 41.94 36.23 -3.91
N VAL A 680 42.25 37.45 -3.51
CA VAL A 680 41.30 38.36 -2.86
C VAL A 680 40.85 39.38 -3.90
N SER A 681 39.63 39.26 -4.42
CA SER A 681 39.08 40.19 -5.41
C SER A 681 38.15 41.20 -4.75
N LEU A 682 38.39 42.48 -4.98
CA LEU A 682 37.67 43.60 -4.37
C LEU A 682 37.20 44.61 -5.41
N ASP A 683 35.89 44.82 -5.47
CA ASP A 683 35.22 45.79 -6.32
C ASP A 683 35.06 47.16 -5.65
N PHE A 684 35.11 48.21 -6.48
CA PHE A 684 34.88 49.59 -6.10
C PHE A 684 33.85 50.21 -7.06
N GLU A 685 32.82 50.82 -6.50
CA GLU A 685 31.74 51.45 -7.27
C GLU A 685 31.33 52.79 -6.64
N ASP A 686 30.90 53.75 -7.46
CA ASP A 686 30.11 54.89 -7.00
C ASP A 686 28.62 54.60 -7.18
N SER A 687 27.95 54.30 -6.07
CA SER A 687 26.50 54.13 -6.05
C SER A 687 25.84 55.42 -5.55
N THR A 688 25.21 56.17 -6.46
CA THR A 688 24.41 57.37 -6.12
C THR A 688 25.16 58.47 -5.33
N GLY A 689 26.47 58.62 -5.54
CA GLY A 689 27.29 59.65 -4.88
C GLY A 689 27.93 59.19 -3.57
N SER A 690 27.95 57.88 -3.29
CA SER A 690 28.70 57.26 -2.20
C SER A 690 29.56 56.13 -2.75
N VAL A 691 30.86 56.20 -2.47
CA VAL A 691 31.80 55.14 -2.85
C VAL A 691 31.56 53.93 -1.95
N LEU A 692 31.14 52.83 -2.57
CA LEU A 692 31.05 51.53 -1.96
C LEU A 692 32.19 50.67 -2.50
N PHE A 693 32.74 49.82 -1.64
CA PHE A 693 33.83 48.94 -2.02
C PHE A 693 33.84 47.71 -1.13
N ASP A 694 34.39 46.63 -1.68
CA ASP A 694 34.55 45.37 -0.98
C ASP A 694 35.54 45.46 0.17
N LYS A 695 35.24 44.73 1.25
CA LYS A 695 36.07 44.74 2.46
C LYS A 695 36.18 43.38 3.10
N LEU A 696 37.39 43.09 3.58
CA LEU A 696 37.64 42.08 4.59
C LEU A 696 37.85 42.78 5.93
N THR A 697 36.92 42.64 6.88
CA THR A 697 36.99 43.40 8.14
C THR A 697 36.98 42.47 9.34
N GLY A 698 37.81 42.71 10.35
CA GLY A 698 37.87 41.81 11.48
C GLY A 698 38.69 42.33 12.65
N THR A 699 38.65 41.56 13.72
CA THR A 699 39.44 41.79 14.94
C THR A 699 40.42 40.65 15.23
N SER A 700 40.62 39.75 14.27
CA SER A 700 41.55 38.62 14.33
C SER A 700 42.82 38.89 13.54
N ASP A 701 43.80 37.99 13.61
CA ASP A 701 45.02 38.09 12.83
C ASP A 701 44.82 37.54 11.42
N ILE A 702 45.46 38.16 10.43
CA ILE A 702 45.49 37.67 9.04
C ILE A 702 46.92 37.54 8.55
N VAL A 703 47.23 36.40 7.94
CA VAL A 703 48.50 36.16 7.24
C VAL A 703 48.25 36.28 5.74
N LEU A 704 48.88 37.26 5.10
CA LEU A 704 48.76 37.55 3.67
C LEU A 704 49.75 36.74 2.84
N ASP A 705 49.27 36.26 1.70
CA ASP A 705 50.02 35.63 0.60
C ASP A 705 49.14 35.72 -0.67
N GLY A 706 49.61 35.20 -1.79
CA GLY A 706 48.83 35.08 -3.02
C GLY A 706 48.61 36.42 -3.73
N THR A 707 47.45 36.56 -4.38
CA THR A 707 47.13 37.72 -5.22
C THR A 707 46.02 38.56 -4.62
N ILE A 708 46.18 39.88 -4.64
CA ILE A 708 45.07 40.81 -4.48
C ILE A 708 44.67 41.40 -5.83
N GLU A 709 43.38 41.38 -6.15
CA GLU A 709 42.80 41.94 -7.36
C GLU A 709 41.84 43.06 -6.98
N LEU A 710 42.15 44.29 -7.39
CA LEU A 710 41.27 45.44 -7.23
C LEU A 710 40.57 45.69 -8.56
N ARG A 711 39.29 46.03 -8.53
CA ARG A 711 38.46 46.22 -9.75
C ARG A 711 37.62 47.49 -9.63
N LEU A 712 37.62 48.32 -10.67
CA LEU A 712 36.74 49.49 -10.77
C LEU A 712 35.48 49.10 -11.55
N GLN A 713 34.30 49.33 -10.96
CA GLN A 713 32.99 49.02 -11.53
C GLN A 713 32.19 50.29 -11.82
N GLY A 714 31.12 50.17 -12.63
CA GLY A 714 30.17 51.26 -12.86
C GLY A 714 30.73 52.54 -13.53
N GLY A 715 31.96 52.48 -14.07
CA GLY A 715 32.66 53.65 -14.60
C GLY A 715 33.25 54.56 -13.52
N TYR A 716 33.35 54.06 -12.28
CA TYR A 716 33.97 54.77 -11.17
C TYR A 716 35.48 54.94 -11.40
N GLU A 717 35.97 56.16 -11.19
CA GLU A 717 37.40 56.47 -11.08
C GLU A 717 37.59 57.29 -9.80
N PRO A 718 38.39 56.81 -8.81
CA PRO A 718 38.65 57.54 -7.58
C PRO A 718 39.40 58.85 -7.83
N ALA A 719 39.35 59.77 -6.87
CA ALA A 719 40.20 60.96 -6.91
C ALA A 719 41.63 60.60 -6.48
N ILE A 720 42.62 61.28 -7.05
CA ILE A 720 44.03 61.09 -6.66
C ILE A 720 44.20 61.40 -5.17
N GLY A 721 44.82 60.47 -4.46
CA GLY A 721 44.99 60.52 -3.00
C GLY A 721 43.89 59.82 -2.21
N ASP A 722 42.82 59.33 -2.86
CA ASP A 722 41.78 58.56 -2.17
C ASP A 722 42.37 57.27 -1.58
N ARG A 723 42.04 57.02 -0.31
CA ARG A 723 42.50 55.86 0.47
C ARG A 723 41.33 55.03 0.94
N PHE A 724 41.41 53.73 0.68
CA PHE A 724 40.39 52.76 1.06
C PHE A 724 40.99 51.70 1.96
N THR A 725 40.53 51.62 3.21
CA THR A 725 40.87 50.49 4.09
C THR A 725 40.09 49.27 3.64
N ILE A 726 40.75 48.43 2.85
CA ILE A 726 40.18 47.24 2.22
C ILE A 726 40.30 45.99 3.11
N ILE A 727 41.33 45.95 3.96
CA ILE A 727 41.47 44.93 5.00
C ILE A 727 41.68 45.63 6.34
N SER A 728 40.95 45.22 7.36
CA SER A 728 41.20 45.62 8.76
C SER A 728 41.26 44.39 9.66
N ALA A 729 42.29 44.28 10.50
CA ALA A 729 42.56 43.11 11.34
C ALA A 729 43.22 43.54 12.67
N ASN A 730 43.36 42.63 13.64
CA ASN A 730 44.16 42.89 14.84
C ASN A 730 45.66 42.97 14.50
N SER A 731 46.15 41.97 13.76
CA SER A 731 47.45 42.04 13.10
C SER A 731 47.36 41.59 11.64
N VAL A 732 48.14 42.25 10.78
CA VAL A 732 48.38 41.83 9.39
C VAL A 732 49.85 41.48 9.29
N THR A 733 50.13 40.26 8.83
CA THR A 733 51.49 39.76 8.63
C THR A 733 51.62 39.15 7.23
N GLY A 734 52.84 39.04 6.70
CA GLY A 734 53.05 38.71 5.29
C GLY A 734 52.74 39.89 4.36
N ASN A 735 52.79 39.65 3.05
CA ASN A 735 52.48 40.60 1.98
C ASN A 735 51.76 39.84 0.87
N PHE A 736 50.95 40.53 0.07
CA PHE A 736 50.49 39.91 -1.17
C PHE A 736 51.70 39.68 -2.09
N ALA A 737 51.79 38.49 -2.67
CA ALA A 737 52.85 38.14 -3.61
C ALA A 737 52.63 38.82 -4.98
N THR A 738 51.38 39.15 -5.31
CA THR A 738 51.01 39.80 -6.57
C THR A 738 49.84 40.76 -6.35
N THR A 739 49.91 41.93 -6.97
CA THR A 739 48.84 42.93 -6.98
C THR A 739 48.36 43.12 -8.41
N THR A 740 47.07 42.90 -8.64
CA THR A 740 46.39 43.18 -9.90
C THR A 740 45.49 44.39 -9.69
N THR A 741 45.68 45.44 -10.48
CA THR A 741 44.96 46.71 -10.32
C THR A 741 44.58 47.30 -11.69
N PRO A 742 43.42 47.96 -11.82
CA PRO A 742 43.08 48.70 -13.02
C PRO A 742 44.03 49.87 -13.21
N ILE A 743 44.46 50.06 -14.46
CA ILE A 743 45.31 51.18 -14.86
C ILE A 743 44.50 52.07 -15.80
N ILE A 744 44.31 53.33 -15.42
CA ILE A 744 43.62 54.34 -16.23
C ILE A 744 44.62 55.48 -16.48
N GLY A 745 45.17 55.55 -17.69
CA GLY A 745 46.23 56.53 -17.99
C GLY A 745 47.48 56.27 -17.16
N THR A 746 47.84 57.21 -16.28
CA THR A 746 48.92 57.05 -15.29
C THR A 746 48.42 56.63 -13.92
N HIS A 747 47.11 56.44 -13.73
CA HIS A 747 46.50 56.16 -12.43
C HIS A 747 46.36 54.66 -12.17
N LEU A 748 46.57 54.26 -10.92
CA LEU A 748 46.40 52.89 -10.44
C LEU A 748 46.17 52.87 -8.93
N PHE A 749 45.79 51.71 -8.40
CA PHE A 749 45.88 51.48 -6.96
C PHE A 749 47.29 51.02 -6.55
N ARG A 750 47.78 51.57 -5.45
CA ARG A 750 48.92 51.07 -4.69
C ARG A 750 48.41 50.40 -3.42
N VAL A 751 48.83 49.16 -3.18
CA VAL A 751 48.46 48.41 -1.98
C VAL A 751 49.49 48.70 -0.91
N ILE A 752 49.03 49.06 0.29
CA ILE A 752 49.89 49.44 1.42
C ILE A 752 49.54 48.54 2.60
N GLU A 753 50.36 47.52 2.86
CA GLU A 753 50.20 46.67 4.04
C GLU A 753 50.82 47.31 5.29
N GLN A 754 50.01 47.47 6.32
CA GLN A 754 50.39 47.98 7.64
C GLN A 754 50.08 46.94 8.70
N SER A 755 50.59 47.12 9.91
CA SER A 755 50.48 46.11 10.98
C SER A 755 49.06 45.70 11.36
N ASN A 756 48.02 46.46 11.03
CA ASN A 756 46.62 46.18 11.38
C ASN A 756 45.61 46.49 10.27
N LYS A 757 46.08 46.86 9.07
CA LYS A 757 45.22 47.16 7.92
C LYS A 757 45.96 47.05 6.61
N VAL A 758 45.22 46.85 5.53
CA VAL A 758 45.70 47.04 4.16
C VAL A 758 44.89 48.18 3.54
N GLU A 759 45.59 49.15 2.95
CA GLU A 759 44.98 50.28 2.25
C GLU A 759 45.22 50.19 0.75
N ALA A 760 44.19 50.45 -0.04
CA ALA A 760 44.33 50.76 -1.46
C ALA A 760 44.36 52.29 -1.62
N LEU A 761 45.48 52.82 -2.12
CA LEU A 761 45.67 54.24 -2.44
C LEU A 761 45.52 54.42 -3.95
N TRP A 762 44.55 55.22 -4.40
CA TRP A 762 44.50 55.63 -5.81
C TRP A 762 45.48 56.79 -6.05
N THR A 763 46.49 56.56 -6.86
CA THR A 763 47.52 57.57 -7.17
C THR A 763 48.04 57.42 -8.60
N CYS A 764 48.95 58.30 -9.04
CA CYS A 764 49.61 58.17 -10.32
C CYS A 764 50.96 57.44 -10.23
N LEU A 765 51.40 56.78 -11.30
CA LEU A 765 52.61 55.95 -11.35
C LEU A 765 53.86 56.66 -10.81
N GLY A 766 53.97 57.97 -11.07
CA GLY A 766 55.11 58.79 -10.69
C GLY A 766 55.16 59.21 -9.22
N ASP A 767 54.06 59.09 -8.47
CA ASP A 767 54.00 59.29 -7.01
C ASP A 767 54.59 58.03 -6.34
N VAL A 768 55.89 58.08 -6.07
CA VAL A 768 56.68 56.95 -5.59
C VAL A 768 56.81 56.97 -4.07
N ASN A 769 56.62 58.14 -3.45
CA ASN A 769 56.63 58.25 -1.99
C ASN A 769 55.25 57.91 -1.37
N LEU A 770 54.20 57.79 -2.20
CA LEU A 770 52.83 57.44 -1.85
C LEU A 770 52.16 58.46 -0.92
N ASP A 771 52.52 59.74 -1.03
CA ASP A 771 51.93 60.83 -0.24
C ASP A 771 50.69 61.48 -0.90
N GLY A 772 50.38 61.09 -2.14
CA GLY A 772 49.23 61.56 -2.91
C GLY A 772 49.50 62.84 -3.70
N SER A 773 50.74 63.33 -3.76
CA SER A 773 51.14 64.50 -4.54
C SER A 773 52.38 64.21 -5.38
N LEU A 774 52.27 64.36 -6.70
CA LEU A 774 53.41 64.23 -7.60
C LEU A 774 54.33 65.46 -7.53
N ASP A 775 55.45 65.36 -6.82
CA ASP A 775 56.43 66.43 -6.67
C ASP A 775 57.90 65.96 -6.69
N ALA A 776 58.85 66.87 -6.43
CA ALA A 776 60.28 66.56 -6.51
C ALA A 776 60.75 65.54 -5.46
N SER A 777 59.98 65.30 -4.41
CA SER A 777 60.28 64.31 -3.38
C SER A 777 60.09 62.89 -3.90
N ASP A 778 59.18 62.66 -4.86
CA ASP A 778 59.01 61.37 -5.53
C ASP A 778 60.24 60.90 -6.27
N PHE A 779 60.99 61.84 -6.84
CA PHE A 779 62.25 61.49 -7.48
C PHE A 779 63.25 60.89 -6.49
N SER A 780 63.30 61.46 -5.28
CA SER A 780 64.16 60.96 -4.21
C SER A 780 63.69 59.59 -3.72
N ALA A 781 62.38 59.38 -3.66
CA ALA A 781 61.78 58.08 -3.34
C ALA A 781 62.07 57.04 -4.43
N TRP A 782 61.98 57.40 -5.71
CA TRP A 782 62.31 56.51 -6.83
C TRP A 782 63.78 56.09 -6.82
N ILE A 783 64.71 57.02 -6.54
CA ILE A 783 66.13 56.66 -6.37
C ILE A 783 66.29 55.66 -5.22
N ALA A 784 65.57 55.85 -4.12
CA ALA A 784 65.62 54.93 -2.98
C ALA A 784 65.11 53.53 -3.38
N ALA A 785 63.93 53.45 -4.01
CA ALA A 785 63.31 52.22 -4.50
C ALA A 785 64.22 51.47 -5.49
N TYR A 786 64.78 52.18 -6.46
CA TYR A 786 65.72 51.61 -7.43
C TYR A 786 66.95 50.98 -6.75
N ASN A 787 67.50 51.64 -5.73
CA ASN A 787 68.68 51.15 -5.01
C ASN A 787 68.37 50.00 -4.04
N SER A 788 67.15 49.94 -3.49
CA SER A 788 66.70 48.82 -2.66
C SER A 788 66.21 47.62 -3.47
N GLY A 789 66.08 47.75 -4.79
CA GLY A 789 65.51 46.70 -5.64
C GLY A 789 64.00 46.55 -5.44
N ASP A 790 63.33 47.62 -5.00
CA ASP A 790 61.88 47.65 -4.81
C ASP A 790 61.20 47.79 -6.18
N VAL A 791 60.74 46.66 -6.70
CA VAL A 791 60.08 46.58 -8.00
C VAL A 791 58.69 47.22 -7.95
N GLU A 792 58.00 47.18 -6.80
CA GLU A 792 56.58 47.55 -6.71
C GLU A 792 56.33 49.03 -7.02
N VAL A 793 57.18 49.91 -6.49
CA VAL A 793 57.11 51.36 -6.79
C VAL A 793 58.21 51.83 -7.76
N GLY A 794 59.30 51.05 -7.90
CA GLY A 794 60.44 51.40 -8.74
C GLY A 794 60.26 51.06 -10.22
N ASP A 795 59.50 50.02 -10.56
CA ASP A 795 59.16 49.66 -11.95
C ASP A 795 58.09 50.62 -12.45
N GLN A 796 58.50 51.49 -13.37
CA GLN A 796 57.70 52.62 -13.83
C GLN A 796 57.13 52.39 -15.21
N ASN A 797 57.57 51.33 -15.88
CA ASN A 797 57.07 50.90 -17.17
C ASN A 797 56.18 49.64 -17.08
N LEU A 798 56.13 49.02 -15.90
CA LEU A 798 55.32 47.85 -15.53
C LEU A 798 55.68 46.58 -16.33
N ASP A 799 56.95 46.41 -16.72
CA ASP A 799 57.44 45.19 -17.39
C ASP A 799 57.83 44.07 -16.42
N GLY A 800 57.71 44.32 -15.11
CA GLY A 800 58.01 43.40 -14.03
C GLY A 800 59.49 43.37 -13.66
N THR A 801 60.33 44.25 -14.22
CA THR A 801 61.76 44.30 -13.94
C THR A 801 62.27 45.71 -13.66
N LEU A 802 63.05 45.86 -12.60
CA LEU A 802 63.66 47.14 -12.25
C LEU A 802 64.99 47.33 -13.00
N THR A 803 64.96 48.18 -14.02
CA THR A 803 66.07 48.45 -14.95
C THR A 803 66.31 49.95 -15.15
N PRO A 804 67.40 50.38 -15.83
CA PRO A 804 67.56 51.78 -16.19
C PRO A 804 66.47 52.34 -17.12
N ALA A 805 65.65 51.49 -17.76
CA ALA A 805 64.51 51.93 -18.54
C ALA A 805 63.44 52.60 -17.66
N ASP A 806 63.32 52.17 -16.39
CA ASP A 806 62.37 52.71 -15.43
C ASP A 806 62.66 54.15 -15.04
N PHE A 807 63.91 54.60 -15.10
CA PHE A 807 64.21 56.02 -14.94
C PHE A 807 63.56 56.86 -16.06
N THR A 808 63.61 56.36 -17.29
CA THR A 808 63.03 57.05 -18.44
C THR A 808 61.51 57.03 -18.35
N ALA A 809 60.94 55.90 -17.91
CA ALA A 809 59.50 55.78 -17.67
C ALA A 809 59.03 56.67 -16.51
N TRP A 810 59.79 56.78 -15.41
CA TRP A 810 59.49 57.69 -14.31
C TRP A 810 59.44 59.15 -14.79
N ILE A 811 60.41 59.60 -15.60
CA ILE A 811 60.38 60.95 -16.19
C ILE A 811 59.13 61.15 -17.06
N ALA A 812 58.73 60.13 -17.83
CA ALA A 812 57.54 60.20 -18.65
C ALA A 812 56.27 60.32 -17.79
N ASN A 813 56.15 59.50 -16.74
CA ASN A 813 55.05 59.53 -15.79
C ASN A 813 55.00 60.86 -15.03
N PHE A 814 56.15 61.38 -14.58
CA PHE A 814 56.25 62.66 -13.88
C PHE A 814 55.78 63.84 -14.75
N ASN A 815 56.14 63.85 -16.04
CA ASN A 815 55.72 64.91 -16.97
C ASN A 815 54.27 64.75 -17.45
N ALA A 816 53.73 63.53 -17.43
CA ALA A 816 52.33 63.26 -17.73
C ALA A 816 51.40 63.78 -16.62
N GLY A 817 51.90 63.82 -15.38
CA GLY A 817 51.17 64.31 -14.22
C GLY A 817 50.33 63.25 -13.52
N CYS A 818 49.79 63.66 -12.37
CA CYS A 818 48.46 63.26 -11.92
C CYS A 818 47.49 64.43 -12.31
#